data_AF-A0A2S9XBW6-F1
#
_entry.id   AF-A0A2S9XBW6-F1
#
_cell.length_a   1.000
_cell.length_b   1.000
_cell.length_c   1.000
_cell.angle_alpha   90.00
_cell.angle_beta   90.00
_cell.angle_gamma   90.00
#
_symmetry.space_group_name_H-M   'P 1'
#
loop_
_entity.id
_entity.type
_entity.pdbx_description
1 polymer ?
#
loop_
_entity_poly.entity_id
_entity_poly.type
_entity_poly.pdbx_seq_one_letter_code
_entity_poly.pdbx_strand_id
1 'polypeptide(L)'
;MMDGARTTPAPRAASRREAAIADELARTSRPGPRPRVRGKFLVIGDHELWVRGVTYGTFAGQTEGEDYPPDAVLERDFATMRANGVNAVRCYTAPPRRLLDAAWRHGLRVMVGLAWEQHVAFLEDPGRARDIARRVGEGVRRCAGHPAVLCYVIGNEIPASIVRWHGRRRVERFLRRLYRAAKREDPDGLVTYVNFPTTEYLNLPFLDLCCFNVYLECDEQLAAYLARLQNLAGDRPLLMAEIGLDSQRKGLDEQARGLAGQVRTTFAAGCAGAFIFAWTDEWHRGGCEIEDWDFGLVTRDRQAKPALAAVRRALVEVPFAADEAWPRISVVVCSFNGAATIRDTLRGLRRLEYPDYEVIVVDDGSTDATPKIVAEYPEVWLIRTENRGLSAARNLGWQAAEGEIVAYIDDDAYPDPHWLHFLAHGFTTGDWVGVGGPNLAPPGDGPIADCVANAPGGPVQVLISDVEAEHIPGCNMAFRREALAAIDGFDPRYRAAGDDVDLCWRLQESGGRIGFHAGAMNWHHRRNSLIAYWRQQIGYGKAEALLEDKWPERYSAVGHLAWAGRLYGRGVQLAIPFGRARVRGGVWGSAAYQSLYEPAPSGLLALPLMPEWWLVIAALAALALLGLSWPPLLLVVPAVCLAIAAPLTQAAIAASRARFPVAPRSRGEALQRWLLTFCMHLVQPLARLTGRIRHGLTPWRRRGRASTLARARPAQEPIWAESWESPERRLERLEGAVRAQGVIVRRGGELDDWDLELRGGLCSYLRTVVAVEEHGQGKQLIRAAARPRTAILARVSTLVSLALAVAAAHGEAWIAAAALLFAALVFARKIQRDHAVALGGWVAAWDQLRSRSARGVAVAQPDETGPDETGPDETGPDEAGPDETGPDETGPDETGPAQVARGAEPEPREPTPAADPRPVAVAEQARHPAATAWARISAKPVRAVAPIREPRPFSRNSAIYRLCGAGVSGGDVIAKHASRPVFEIERVAHEQVLPRLAVPRIQLYGAVESNRDGWLFLEDAGERAFDDDHGGVVATWLGRFHVAAAAASATAGWPLPSQHASRFRTRLEVALERVHDALDQPRVADEDRRKLRRLVSLSDALLARWAELAGLADAMPTTLVHGDLAAKNGRLRTSSAGLELVMLDWEMAGYGSPAIDLGALWYAYADPRPLILGPYAAEVGRAWGCSDADIERATLAGRALRIVAAIEWASVSLPYPPVARSVRKLRRHVGRLEQLMTDLGPGLP
;
A
#
# COMPACT_ATOMS: atom_id res chain seq x y z
N MET A 1 -14.27 -32.33 -57.72
CA MET A 1 -14.03 -31.20 -58.65
C MET A 1 -14.98 -30.07 -58.29
N MET A 2 -14.47 -28.99 -57.72
CA MET A 2 -14.91 -27.62 -57.98
C MET A 2 -13.99 -26.67 -57.22
N ASP A 3 -13.03 -26.14 -57.97
CA ASP A 3 -12.26 -24.94 -57.68
C ASP A 3 -13.17 -23.70 -57.72
N GLY A 4 -12.77 -22.66 -56.99
CA GLY A 4 -12.89 -21.29 -57.48
C GLY A 4 -13.76 -20.32 -56.69
N ALA A 5 -13.14 -19.63 -55.72
CA ALA A 5 -13.16 -18.16 -55.64
C ALA A 5 -12.30 -17.70 -54.44
N ARG A 6 -10.98 -17.56 -54.65
CA ARG A 6 -10.15 -16.75 -53.73
C ARG A 6 -10.47 -15.29 -53.98
N THR A 7 -11.28 -14.70 -53.11
CA THR A 7 -11.35 -13.25 -52.94
C THR A 7 -9.99 -12.74 -52.48
N THR A 8 -9.52 -11.69 -53.15
CA THR A 8 -8.33 -10.88 -52.88
C THR A 8 -8.06 -10.66 -51.39
N PRO A 9 -6.80 -10.69 -50.93
CA PRO A 9 -6.48 -10.39 -49.54
C PRO A 9 -6.88 -8.94 -49.24
N ALA A 10 -7.72 -8.77 -48.22
CA ALA A 10 -8.06 -7.47 -47.66
C ALA A 10 -6.77 -6.69 -47.30
N PRO A 11 -6.75 -5.36 -47.46
CA PRO A 11 -5.56 -4.58 -47.21
C PRO A 11 -5.13 -4.72 -45.74
N ARG A 12 -3.81 -4.81 -45.51
CA ARG A 12 -3.13 -5.04 -44.22
C ARG A 12 -3.79 -4.27 -43.07
N ALA A 13 -3.92 -4.89 -41.89
CA ALA A 13 -4.52 -4.34 -40.67
C ALA A 13 -4.06 -2.91 -40.30
N ALA A 14 -2.82 -2.53 -40.66
CA ALA A 14 -2.30 -1.17 -40.50
C ALA A 14 -3.11 -0.09 -41.26
N SER A 15 -3.67 -0.40 -42.45
CA SER A 15 -4.44 0.55 -43.26
C SER A 15 -5.87 0.77 -42.76
N ARG A 16 -6.51 -0.25 -42.17
CA ARG A 16 -7.79 -0.11 -41.46
C ARG A 16 -7.62 0.69 -40.17
N ARG A 17 -6.48 0.53 -39.49
CA ARG A 17 -6.09 1.28 -38.28
C ARG A 17 -5.97 2.77 -38.58
N GLU A 18 -5.26 3.16 -39.64
CA GLU A 18 -5.16 4.58 -40.04
C GLU A 18 -6.51 5.20 -40.46
N ALA A 19 -7.38 4.43 -41.12
CA ALA A 19 -8.71 4.89 -41.51
C ALA A 19 -9.66 5.09 -40.31
N ALA A 20 -9.64 4.18 -39.33
CA ALA A 20 -10.43 4.33 -38.10
C ALA A 20 -9.92 5.50 -37.22
N ILE A 21 -8.61 5.70 -37.15
CA ILE A 21 -7.96 6.86 -36.52
C ILE A 21 -8.40 8.15 -37.21
N ALA A 22 -8.40 8.20 -38.54
CA ALA A 22 -8.85 9.35 -39.29
C ALA A 22 -10.35 9.64 -39.06
N ASP A 23 -11.18 8.60 -38.96
CA ASP A 23 -12.63 8.73 -38.73
C ASP A 23 -12.97 9.17 -37.28
N GLU A 24 -12.21 8.73 -36.28
CA GLU A 24 -12.33 9.21 -34.90
C GLU A 24 -11.79 10.64 -34.72
N LEU A 25 -10.66 10.96 -35.37
CA LEU A 25 -10.16 12.34 -35.48
C LEU A 25 -11.13 13.23 -36.27
N ALA A 26 -11.92 12.69 -37.20
CA ALA A 26 -12.98 13.40 -37.92
C ALA A 26 -14.26 13.59 -37.08
N ARG A 27 -14.62 12.62 -36.23
CA ARG A 27 -15.77 12.74 -35.31
C ARG A 27 -15.51 13.72 -34.16
N THR A 28 -14.30 13.73 -33.63
CA THR A 28 -13.87 14.64 -32.54
C THR A 28 -13.53 16.06 -32.99
N SER A 29 -13.52 16.34 -34.30
CA SER A 29 -13.17 17.66 -34.87
C SER A 29 -14.35 18.60 -35.07
N ARG A 30 -15.59 18.18 -34.74
CA ARG A 30 -16.72 19.12 -34.77
C ARG A 30 -16.66 20.05 -33.56
N PRO A 31 -16.79 21.38 -33.76
CA PRO A 31 -16.83 22.36 -32.69
C PRO A 31 -18.05 22.14 -31.77
N GLY A 32 -17.88 21.29 -30.75
CA GLY A 32 -18.90 21.01 -29.73
C GLY A 32 -18.90 22.05 -28.59
N PRO A 33 -19.91 22.03 -27.71
CA PRO A 33 -19.97 22.93 -26.55
C PRO A 33 -18.77 22.74 -25.60
N ARG A 34 -18.63 23.65 -24.63
CA ARG A 34 -17.56 23.55 -23.63
C ARG A 34 -17.67 22.26 -22.82
N PRO A 35 -16.53 21.66 -22.43
CA PRO A 35 -16.52 20.42 -21.65
C PRO A 35 -17.19 20.59 -20.29
N ARG A 36 -17.80 19.52 -19.80
CA ARG A 36 -18.39 19.43 -18.46
C ARG A 36 -17.80 18.25 -17.71
N VAL A 37 -17.87 18.30 -16.38
CA VAL A 37 -17.50 17.17 -15.52
C VAL A 37 -18.65 16.19 -15.44
N ARG A 38 -18.38 14.91 -15.72
CA ARG A 38 -19.30 13.79 -15.51
C ARG A 38 -18.58 12.72 -14.70
N GLY A 39 -18.71 12.82 -13.38
CA GLY A 39 -18.02 11.93 -12.46
C GLY A 39 -16.51 12.11 -12.57
N LYS A 40 -15.78 11.03 -12.83
CA LYS A 40 -14.33 11.04 -12.94
C LYS A 40 -13.80 11.45 -14.33
N PHE A 41 -14.68 11.70 -15.29
CA PHE A 41 -14.27 12.06 -16.65
C PHE A 41 -14.86 13.40 -17.10
N LEU A 42 -14.32 13.91 -18.21
CA LEU A 42 -14.83 15.10 -18.90
C LEU A 42 -15.69 14.66 -20.07
N VAL A 43 -16.72 15.44 -20.39
CA VAL A 43 -17.65 15.14 -21.49
C VAL A 43 -17.94 16.36 -22.35
N ILE A 44 -18.20 16.11 -23.63
CA ILE A 44 -18.76 17.08 -24.58
C ILE A 44 -20.06 16.47 -25.13
N GLY A 45 -21.19 17.09 -24.79
CA GLY A 45 -22.50 16.46 -25.02
C GLY A 45 -22.57 15.15 -24.23
N ASP A 46 -22.79 14.03 -24.93
CA ASP A 46 -22.87 12.70 -24.33
C ASP A 46 -21.57 11.89 -24.42
N HIS A 47 -20.56 12.39 -25.13
CA HIS A 47 -19.29 11.71 -25.38
C HIS A 47 -18.20 12.11 -24.39
N GLU A 48 -17.35 11.15 -24.02
CA GLU A 48 -16.16 11.40 -23.21
C GLU A 48 -15.09 12.18 -23.97
N LEU A 49 -14.42 13.07 -23.24
CA LEU A 49 -13.28 13.84 -23.69
C LEU A 49 -12.04 13.36 -22.96
N TRP A 50 -11.25 12.54 -23.64
CA TRP A 50 -9.87 12.24 -23.26
C TRP A 50 -8.96 13.41 -23.66
N VAL A 51 -8.41 14.12 -22.67
CA VAL A 51 -7.56 15.28 -22.93
C VAL A 51 -6.16 14.82 -23.33
N ARG A 52 -5.86 14.93 -24.62
CA ARG A 52 -4.58 14.59 -25.26
C ARG A 52 -3.82 15.88 -25.52
N GLY A 53 -3.16 16.36 -24.48
CA GLY A 53 -2.62 17.70 -24.40
C GLY A 53 -1.12 17.81 -24.62
N VAL A 54 -0.68 19.00 -25.01
CA VAL A 54 0.73 19.44 -24.94
C VAL A 54 0.82 20.81 -24.28
N THR A 55 1.91 21.12 -23.60
CA THR A 55 2.14 22.47 -23.08
C THR A 55 2.71 23.37 -24.18
N TYR A 56 2.32 24.65 -24.17
CA TYR A 56 2.67 25.62 -25.20
C TYR A 56 3.05 26.98 -24.60
N GLY A 57 4.34 27.30 -24.68
CA GLY A 57 4.94 28.53 -24.14
C GLY A 57 5.30 28.41 -22.66
N THR A 58 5.93 29.42 -22.06
CA THR A 58 6.05 30.80 -22.55
C THR A 58 7.13 31.03 -23.60
N PHE A 59 6.91 31.98 -24.51
CA PHE A 59 7.83 32.35 -25.61
C PHE A 59 8.41 33.76 -25.40
N ALA A 60 9.47 34.12 -26.12
CA ALA A 60 9.96 35.49 -26.16
C ALA A 60 8.87 36.40 -26.73
N GLY A 61 8.46 37.40 -25.95
CA GLY A 61 7.48 38.37 -26.43
C GLY A 61 8.06 39.20 -27.57
N GLN A 62 7.48 39.08 -28.77
CA GLN A 62 7.84 39.92 -29.92
C GLN A 62 7.09 41.27 -29.92
N THR A 63 6.05 41.38 -29.08
CA THR A 63 5.26 42.60 -28.86
C THR A 63 5.11 42.78 -27.36
N GLU A 64 5.23 44.01 -26.86
CA GLU A 64 5.19 44.32 -25.43
C GLU A 64 3.88 43.80 -24.79
N GLY A 65 3.99 42.75 -23.97
CA GLY A 65 2.85 42.14 -23.27
C GLY A 65 2.21 40.89 -23.91
N GLU A 66 2.75 40.34 -25.02
CA GLU A 66 2.29 39.06 -25.59
C GLU A 66 3.40 37.99 -25.63
N ASP A 67 3.29 36.96 -24.78
CA ASP A 67 4.26 35.84 -24.67
C ASP A 67 4.00 34.69 -25.67
N TYR A 68 3.41 34.99 -26.85
CA TYR A 68 2.99 33.99 -27.83
C TYR A 68 3.47 34.33 -29.24
N PRO A 69 3.79 33.32 -30.07
CA PRO A 69 4.34 33.54 -31.39
C PRO A 69 3.33 34.20 -32.35
N PRO A 70 3.82 34.73 -33.50
CA PRO A 70 2.96 35.29 -34.55
C PRO A 70 1.96 34.26 -35.09
N ASP A 71 0.85 34.76 -35.63
CA ASP A 71 -0.26 33.91 -36.10
C ASP A 71 0.19 32.83 -37.09
N ALA A 72 1.10 33.14 -38.03
CA ALA A 72 1.58 32.14 -38.99
C ALA A 72 2.25 30.91 -38.32
N VAL A 73 3.00 31.13 -37.24
CA VAL A 73 3.64 30.04 -36.47
C VAL A 73 2.59 29.32 -35.64
N LEU A 74 1.68 30.07 -35.02
CA LEU A 74 0.61 29.51 -34.20
C LEU A 74 -0.30 28.58 -35.01
N GLU A 75 -0.75 29.02 -36.19
CA GLU A 75 -1.57 28.23 -37.12
C GLU A 75 -0.87 26.94 -37.55
N ARG A 76 0.42 27.04 -37.89
CA ARG A 76 1.23 25.88 -38.30
C ARG A 76 1.40 24.88 -37.15
N ASP A 77 1.75 25.37 -35.96
CA ASP A 77 1.95 24.52 -34.78
C ASP A 77 0.65 23.82 -34.42
N PHE A 78 -0.49 24.52 -34.39
CA PHE A 78 -1.80 23.94 -34.06
C PHE A 78 -2.30 22.94 -35.11
N ALA A 79 -2.10 23.22 -36.40
CA ALA A 79 -2.39 22.25 -37.46
C ALA A 79 -1.56 20.97 -37.29
N THR A 80 -0.27 21.11 -36.97
CA THR A 80 0.65 19.99 -36.78
C THR A 80 0.32 19.19 -35.53
N MET A 81 -0.01 19.85 -34.42
CA MET A 81 -0.51 19.23 -33.20
C MET A 81 -1.74 18.37 -33.50
N ARG A 82 -2.74 18.94 -34.18
CA ARG A 82 -3.97 18.23 -34.53
C ARG A 82 -3.70 17.01 -35.41
N ALA A 83 -2.82 17.13 -36.39
CA ALA A 83 -2.42 16.01 -37.26
C ALA A 83 -1.73 14.86 -36.50
N ASN A 84 -1.14 15.14 -35.33
CA ASN A 84 -0.49 14.14 -34.46
C ASN A 84 -1.37 13.67 -33.29
N GLY A 85 -2.68 13.93 -33.34
CA GLY A 85 -3.65 13.41 -32.35
C GLY A 85 -3.81 14.26 -31.09
N VAL A 86 -3.15 15.43 -31.02
CA VAL A 86 -3.36 16.40 -29.94
C VAL A 86 -4.73 17.06 -30.10
N ASN A 87 -5.45 17.21 -28.99
CA ASN A 87 -6.75 17.90 -28.95
C ASN A 87 -6.80 19.04 -27.92
N ALA A 88 -5.73 19.25 -27.16
CA ALA A 88 -5.66 20.31 -26.17
C ALA A 88 -4.26 20.92 -26.07
N VAL A 89 -4.22 22.20 -25.70
CA VAL A 89 -2.99 22.93 -25.40
C VAL A 89 -3.11 23.60 -24.04
N ARG A 90 -2.01 23.59 -23.29
CA ARG A 90 -1.92 24.28 -21.99
C ARG A 90 -1.04 25.50 -22.11
N CYS A 91 -1.58 26.63 -21.69
CA CYS A 91 -0.89 27.93 -21.62
C CYS A 91 -0.58 28.29 -20.16
N TYR A 92 0.44 29.11 -19.91
CA TYR A 92 0.84 29.54 -18.56
C TYR A 92 0.38 30.95 -18.19
N THR A 93 0.15 31.79 -19.19
CA THR A 93 -0.43 33.13 -19.06
C THR A 93 -1.79 33.18 -19.77
N ALA A 94 -2.60 34.19 -19.46
CA ALA A 94 -3.92 34.33 -20.07
C ALA A 94 -3.73 34.60 -21.58
N PRO A 95 -4.14 33.70 -22.48
CA PRO A 95 -3.85 33.85 -23.90
C PRO A 95 -4.70 34.97 -24.51
N PRO A 96 -4.19 35.65 -25.55
CA PRO A 96 -5.01 36.59 -26.33
C PRO A 96 -6.13 35.83 -27.07
N ARG A 97 -7.23 36.51 -27.40
CA ARG A 97 -8.36 35.89 -28.11
C ARG A 97 -7.97 35.27 -29.45
N ARG A 98 -7.03 35.88 -30.18
CA ARG A 98 -6.47 35.33 -31.43
C ARG A 98 -5.97 33.89 -31.29
N LEU A 99 -5.39 33.55 -30.13
CA LEU A 99 -4.92 32.18 -29.86
C LEU A 99 -6.08 31.23 -29.63
N LEU A 100 -7.10 31.66 -28.89
CA LEU A 100 -8.31 30.86 -28.68
C LEU A 100 -9.06 30.61 -30.01
N ASP A 101 -9.12 31.63 -30.87
CA ASP A 101 -9.73 31.55 -32.20
C ASP A 101 -8.97 30.58 -33.12
N ALA A 102 -7.63 30.64 -33.12
CA ALA A 102 -6.78 29.70 -33.86
C ALA A 102 -6.93 28.27 -33.33
N ALA A 103 -6.87 28.08 -32.00
CA ALA A 103 -7.07 26.78 -31.38
C ALA A 103 -8.44 26.18 -31.77
N TRP A 104 -9.49 27.00 -31.73
CA TRP A 104 -10.84 26.57 -32.12
C TRP A 104 -10.92 26.14 -33.57
N ARG A 105 -10.34 26.90 -34.50
CA ARG A 105 -10.31 26.57 -35.95
C ARG A 105 -9.62 25.23 -36.23
N HIS A 106 -8.59 24.88 -35.46
CA HIS A 106 -7.88 23.60 -35.57
C HIS A 106 -8.49 22.48 -34.69
N GLY A 107 -9.62 22.73 -34.02
CA GLY A 107 -10.27 21.73 -33.17
C GLY A 107 -9.51 21.44 -31.86
N LEU A 108 -8.68 22.37 -31.40
CA LEU A 108 -7.96 22.30 -30.13
C LEU A 108 -8.75 23.01 -29.02
N ARG A 109 -8.58 22.49 -27.80
CA ARG A 109 -9.06 23.11 -26.56
C ARG A 109 -7.90 23.74 -25.80
N VAL A 110 -8.17 24.78 -25.01
CA VAL A 110 -7.13 25.55 -24.30
C VAL A 110 -7.35 25.49 -22.79
N MET A 111 -6.35 24.96 -22.07
CA MET A 111 -6.21 25.09 -20.62
C MET A 111 -5.51 26.42 -20.33
N VAL A 112 -6.28 27.39 -19.81
CA VAL A 112 -5.86 28.78 -19.67
C VAL A 112 -5.11 28.98 -18.35
N GLY A 113 -3.81 29.25 -18.43
CA GLY A 113 -2.97 29.65 -17.30
C GLY A 113 -3.26 31.06 -16.82
N LEU A 114 -3.37 31.27 -15.50
CA LEU A 114 -3.47 32.59 -14.90
C LEU A 114 -2.27 32.81 -13.97
N ALA A 115 -1.19 33.33 -14.53
CA ALA A 115 0.05 33.59 -13.81
C ALA A 115 -0.07 34.74 -12.79
N TRP A 116 0.58 34.55 -11.64
CA TRP A 116 0.76 35.55 -10.58
C TRP A 116 1.94 35.13 -9.69
N GLU A 117 2.32 35.97 -8.71
CA GLU A 117 3.55 35.84 -7.92
C GLU A 117 3.42 34.73 -6.84
N GLN A 118 3.39 33.48 -7.26
CA GLN A 118 3.18 32.31 -6.39
C GLN A 118 4.37 31.95 -5.50
N HIS A 119 5.55 32.43 -5.87
CA HIS A 119 6.84 32.05 -5.26
C HIS A 119 7.27 33.03 -4.16
N VAL A 120 6.45 34.04 -3.85
CA VAL A 120 6.71 35.01 -2.78
C VAL A 120 5.71 34.84 -1.64
N ALA A 121 5.94 35.49 -0.49
CA ALA A 121 5.01 35.47 0.63
C ALA A 121 3.74 36.32 0.34
N PHE A 122 2.92 35.90 -0.62
CA PHE A 122 1.83 36.69 -1.22
C PHE A 122 0.65 37.02 -0.30
N LEU A 123 0.56 36.43 0.90
CA LEU A 123 -0.47 36.74 1.90
C LEU A 123 -0.03 37.71 3.00
N GLU A 124 1.22 38.17 3.01
CA GLU A 124 1.69 39.14 4.01
C GLU A 124 1.06 40.52 3.83
N ASP A 125 0.88 40.94 2.57
CA ASP A 125 0.19 42.18 2.23
C ASP A 125 -1.26 41.91 1.81
N PRO A 126 -2.26 42.35 2.60
CA PRO A 126 -3.67 42.26 2.22
C PRO A 126 -4.03 42.98 0.91
N GLY A 127 -3.25 44.00 0.50
CA GLY A 127 -3.37 44.66 -0.80
C GLY A 127 -3.09 43.70 -1.96
N ARG A 128 -1.90 43.07 -1.95
CA ARG A 128 -1.47 42.08 -2.95
C ARG A 128 -2.45 40.92 -3.12
N ALA A 129 -2.93 40.31 -2.04
CA ALA A 129 -3.88 39.20 -2.14
C ALA A 129 -5.21 39.63 -2.80
N ARG A 130 -5.65 40.88 -2.62
CA ARG A 130 -6.82 41.42 -3.33
C ARG A 130 -6.51 41.70 -4.79
N ASP A 131 -5.33 42.24 -5.07
CA ASP A 131 -4.86 42.50 -6.43
C ASP A 131 -4.73 41.21 -7.27
N ILE A 132 -4.13 40.14 -6.74
CA ILE A 132 -4.05 38.84 -7.42
C ILE A 132 -5.45 38.34 -7.79
N ALA A 133 -6.41 38.40 -6.85
CA ALA A 133 -7.78 37.97 -7.11
C ALA A 133 -8.47 38.82 -8.20
N ARG A 134 -8.15 40.11 -8.30
CA ARG A 134 -8.61 41.00 -9.36
C ARG A 134 -8.00 40.61 -10.72
N ARG A 135 -6.67 40.45 -10.80
CA ARG A 135 -5.95 40.04 -12.03
C ARG A 135 -6.39 38.67 -12.54
N VAL A 136 -6.59 37.70 -11.65
CA VAL A 136 -7.16 36.39 -11.99
C VAL A 136 -8.55 36.55 -12.61
N GLY A 137 -9.42 37.38 -12.03
CA GLY A 137 -10.74 37.68 -12.60
C GLY A 137 -10.66 38.34 -13.98
N GLU A 138 -9.77 39.31 -14.15
CA GLU A 138 -9.54 39.97 -15.45
C GLU A 138 -9.04 39.01 -16.53
N GLY A 139 -8.12 38.11 -16.19
CA GLY A 139 -7.65 37.06 -17.09
C GLY A 139 -8.76 36.10 -17.52
N VAL A 140 -9.63 35.70 -16.59
CA VAL A 140 -10.83 34.91 -16.91
C VAL A 140 -11.76 35.67 -17.84
N ARG A 141 -12.08 36.93 -17.52
CA ARG A 141 -12.99 37.77 -18.31
C ARG A 141 -12.55 37.89 -19.78
N ARG A 142 -11.25 38.01 -20.06
CA ARG A 142 -10.72 38.09 -21.43
C ARG A 142 -11.07 36.85 -22.27
N CYS A 143 -11.08 35.68 -21.62
CA CYS A 143 -11.31 34.38 -22.25
C CYS A 143 -12.76 33.87 -22.07
N ALA A 144 -13.56 34.50 -21.21
CA ALA A 144 -14.87 34.03 -20.79
C ALA A 144 -15.81 33.80 -21.97
N GLY A 145 -16.56 32.70 -21.90
CA GLY A 145 -17.54 32.31 -22.93
C GLY A 145 -16.96 31.77 -24.23
N HIS A 146 -15.64 31.75 -24.41
CA HIS A 146 -15.04 31.22 -25.63
C HIS A 146 -15.09 29.69 -25.67
N PRO A 147 -15.54 29.06 -26.77
CA PRO A 147 -15.81 27.62 -26.79
C PRO A 147 -14.55 26.74 -26.81
N ALA A 148 -13.39 27.28 -27.20
CA ALA A 148 -12.11 26.58 -27.08
C ALA A 148 -11.64 26.39 -25.63
N VAL A 149 -12.17 27.14 -24.65
CA VAL A 149 -11.68 27.05 -23.27
C VAL A 149 -12.05 25.70 -22.66
N LEU A 150 -11.03 24.91 -22.31
CA LEU A 150 -11.13 23.67 -21.54
C LEU A 150 -11.41 23.98 -20.06
N CYS A 151 -10.49 24.71 -19.43
CA CYS A 151 -10.56 25.11 -18.03
C CYS A 151 -9.59 26.28 -17.73
N TYR A 152 -9.77 26.91 -16.57
CA TYR A 152 -8.91 27.95 -16.02
C TYR A 152 -8.02 27.42 -14.90
N VAL A 153 -6.73 27.74 -14.95
CA VAL A 153 -5.73 27.41 -13.94
C VAL A 153 -5.49 28.63 -13.07
N ILE A 154 -6.07 28.66 -11.87
CA ILE A 154 -5.97 29.80 -10.94
C ILE A 154 -4.64 29.88 -10.19
N GLY A 155 -3.74 28.94 -10.42
CA GLY A 155 -2.39 28.88 -9.86
C GLY A 155 -1.68 27.60 -10.30
N ASN A 156 -0.35 27.65 -10.28
CA ASN A 156 0.58 26.60 -10.68
C ASN A 156 1.71 26.50 -9.65
N GLU A 157 1.76 25.38 -8.93
CA GLU A 157 2.89 24.99 -8.07
C GLU A 157 3.32 26.05 -7.04
N ILE A 158 2.45 26.32 -6.05
CA ILE A 158 2.87 27.11 -4.88
C ILE A 158 3.97 26.30 -4.15
N PRO A 159 5.19 26.85 -3.96
CA PRO A 159 6.28 26.10 -3.36
C PRO A 159 5.95 25.63 -1.93
N ALA A 160 6.42 24.43 -1.56
CA ALA A 160 6.17 23.88 -0.23
C ALA A 160 6.65 24.81 0.91
N SER A 161 7.75 25.54 0.71
CA SER A 161 8.24 26.56 1.64
C SER A 161 7.24 27.70 1.85
N ILE A 162 6.57 28.17 0.80
CA ILE A 162 5.55 29.22 0.85
C ILE A 162 4.27 28.70 1.52
N VAL A 163 3.85 27.46 1.22
CA VAL A 163 2.71 26.83 1.90
C VAL A 163 3.00 26.63 3.39
N ARG A 164 4.21 26.21 3.73
CA ARG A 164 4.68 26.06 5.12
C ARG A 164 4.69 27.40 5.85
N TRP A 165 5.20 28.46 5.22
CA TRP A 165 5.25 29.81 5.78
C TRP A 165 3.86 30.34 6.12
N HIS A 166 2.93 30.32 5.15
CA HIS A 166 1.57 30.83 5.36
C HIS A 166 0.68 29.89 6.18
N GLY A 167 1.00 28.60 6.17
CA GLY A 167 0.17 27.53 6.68
C GLY A 167 -0.92 27.13 5.69
N ARG A 168 -1.07 25.81 5.51
CA ARG A 168 -2.07 25.13 4.64
C ARG A 168 -3.44 25.81 4.58
N ARG A 169 -4.08 26.02 5.75
CA ARG A 169 -5.46 26.55 5.82
C ARG A 169 -5.60 27.98 5.29
N ARG A 170 -4.53 28.79 5.31
CA ARG A 170 -4.55 30.14 4.72
C ARG A 170 -4.49 30.04 3.19
N VAL A 171 -3.60 29.20 2.68
CA VAL A 171 -3.46 28.92 1.23
C VAL A 171 -4.75 28.34 0.64
N GLU A 172 -5.35 27.31 1.27
CA GLU A 172 -6.62 26.71 0.83
C GLU A 172 -7.76 27.75 0.76
N ARG A 173 -7.84 28.67 1.74
CA ARG A 173 -8.81 29.77 1.75
C ARG A 173 -8.56 30.77 0.64
N PHE A 174 -7.29 31.06 0.35
CA PHE A 174 -6.91 31.96 -0.72
C PHE A 174 -7.23 31.37 -2.10
N LEU A 175 -6.87 30.12 -2.36
CA LEU A 175 -7.24 29.41 -3.60
C LEU A 175 -8.77 29.37 -3.78
N ARG A 176 -9.54 29.18 -2.70
CA ARG A 176 -11.02 29.29 -2.75
C ARG A 176 -11.50 30.67 -3.13
N ARG A 177 -10.79 31.72 -2.72
CA ARG A 177 -11.10 33.10 -3.11
C ARG A 177 -10.86 33.32 -4.60
N LEU A 178 -9.77 32.79 -5.16
CA LEU A 178 -9.47 32.85 -6.59
C LEU A 178 -10.49 32.06 -7.40
N TYR A 179 -10.85 30.85 -6.96
CA TYR A 179 -11.92 30.05 -7.57
C TYR A 179 -13.23 30.84 -7.66
N ARG A 180 -13.65 31.49 -6.56
CA ARG A 180 -14.84 32.35 -6.57
C ARG A 180 -14.71 33.56 -7.48
N ALA A 181 -13.50 34.09 -7.69
CA ALA A 181 -13.27 35.18 -8.63
C ALA A 181 -13.46 34.70 -10.06
N ALA A 182 -12.86 33.55 -10.42
CA ALA A 182 -13.06 32.94 -11.73
C ALA A 182 -14.54 32.64 -12.01
N LYS A 183 -15.24 31.96 -11.09
CA LYS A 183 -16.67 31.62 -11.24
C LYS A 183 -17.62 32.82 -11.31
N ARG A 184 -17.22 34.01 -10.84
CA ARG A 184 -18.03 35.24 -11.01
C ARG A 184 -17.96 35.77 -12.43
N GLU A 185 -16.83 35.61 -13.09
CA GLU A 185 -16.58 36.11 -14.44
C GLU A 185 -17.04 35.09 -15.49
N ASP A 186 -16.88 33.80 -15.21
CA ASP A 186 -17.34 32.70 -16.07
C ASP A 186 -17.92 31.55 -15.21
N PRO A 187 -19.24 31.54 -14.94
CA PRO A 187 -19.89 30.53 -14.10
C PRO A 187 -19.81 29.11 -14.65
N ASP A 188 -19.85 28.96 -15.97
CA ASP A 188 -19.85 27.66 -16.67
C ASP A 188 -18.42 27.14 -16.94
N GLY A 189 -17.40 27.98 -16.78
CA GLY A 189 -16.00 27.60 -16.95
C GLY A 189 -15.50 26.67 -15.86
N LEU A 190 -14.84 25.58 -16.25
CA LEU A 190 -14.15 24.68 -15.32
C LEU A 190 -12.91 25.37 -14.73
N VAL A 191 -12.67 25.20 -13.43
CA VAL A 191 -11.58 25.85 -12.71
C VAL A 191 -10.76 24.82 -11.93
N THR A 192 -9.44 24.93 -12.05
CA THR A 192 -8.47 24.08 -11.36
C THR A 192 -7.29 24.86 -10.82
N TYR A 193 -6.49 24.18 -9.99
CA TYR A 193 -5.18 24.60 -9.53
C TYR A 193 -4.23 23.45 -9.87
N VAL A 194 -3.12 23.76 -10.55
CA VAL A 194 -2.12 22.76 -10.87
C VAL A 194 -1.20 22.61 -9.66
N ASN A 195 -1.32 21.47 -9.02
CA ASN A 195 -0.62 21.15 -7.79
C ASN A 195 0.72 20.44 -8.09
N PHE A 196 1.59 20.40 -7.08
CA PHE A 196 2.87 19.69 -7.13
C PHE A 196 2.94 18.63 -6.03
N PRO A 197 3.66 17.50 -6.21
CA PRO A 197 3.74 16.42 -5.21
C PRO A 197 4.14 16.88 -3.80
N THR A 198 4.97 17.92 -3.68
CA THR A 198 5.38 18.46 -2.38
C THR A 198 4.26 19.19 -1.62
N THR A 199 3.13 19.49 -2.27
CA THR A 199 1.96 20.17 -1.69
C THR A 199 0.64 19.41 -1.95
N GLU A 200 0.72 18.11 -2.24
CA GLU A 200 -0.44 17.23 -2.46
C GLU A 200 -1.43 17.18 -1.27
N TYR A 201 -0.96 17.51 -0.06
CA TYR A 201 -1.76 17.54 1.16
C TYR A 201 -2.76 18.71 1.24
N LEU A 202 -2.74 19.63 0.28
CA LEU A 202 -3.74 20.70 0.19
C LEU A 202 -5.12 20.10 -0.14
N ASN A 203 -6.09 20.29 0.74
CA ASN A 203 -7.46 19.81 0.52
C ASN A 203 -8.26 20.88 -0.23
N LEU A 204 -8.40 20.70 -1.55
CA LEU A 204 -9.00 21.68 -2.47
C LEU A 204 -10.29 21.15 -3.11
N PRO A 205 -11.33 20.88 -2.32
CA PRO A 205 -12.52 20.17 -2.79
C PRO A 205 -13.48 20.99 -3.65
N PHE A 206 -13.27 22.30 -3.69
CA PHE A 206 -14.12 23.26 -4.39
C PHE A 206 -13.70 23.42 -5.86
N LEU A 207 -12.59 22.80 -6.29
CA LEU A 207 -12.16 22.80 -7.69
C LEU A 207 -12.96 21.78 -8.49
N ASP A 208 -13.22 22.10 -9.76
CA ASP A 208 -14.00 21.24 -10.66
C ASP A 208 -13.23 19.99 -11.08
N LEU A 209 -11.90 20.10 -11.23
CA LEU A 209 -10.98 19.00 -11.57
C LEU A 209 -9.67 19.12 -10.79
N CYS A 210 -8.97 17.99 -10.63
CA CYS A 210 -7.65 17.90 -9.99
C CYS A 210 -6.55 17.85 -11.04
N CYS A 211 -5.51 18.65 -10.85
CA CYS A 211 -4.38 18.72 -11.77
C CYS A 211 -3.05 18.63 -11.02
N PHE A 212 -2.12 17.85 -11.56
CA PHE A 212 -0.76 17.70 -11.01
C PHE A 212 0.29 17.74 -12.10
N ASN A 213 1.44 18.34 -11.81
CA ASN A 213 2.66 18.21 -12.60
C ASN A 213 3.48 17.05 -12.00
N VAL A 214 3.81 16.03 -12.81
CA VAL A 214 4.48 14.79 -12.36
C VAL A 214 5.53 14.36 -13.39
N TYR A 215 6.77 14.21 -12.93
CA TYR A 215 7.93 13.90 -13.78
C TYR A 215 8.60 12.57 -13.39
N LEU A 216 7.79 11.53 -13.16
CA LEU A 216 8.28 10.19 -12.84
C LEU A 216 8.61 9.42 -14.12
N GLU A 217 9.85 8.93 -14.21
CA GLU A 217 10.36 8.25 -15.43
C GLU A 217 9.96 6.78 -15.51
N CYS A 218 9.75 6.14 -14.36
CA CYS A 218 9.42 4.71 -14.25
C CYS A 218 7.89 4.53 -14.23
N ASP A 219 7.38 3.72 -15.16
CA ASP A 219 5.95 3.46 -15.33
C ASP A 219 5.31 2.88 -14.07
N GLU A 220 5.99 1.97 -13.36
CA GLU A 220 5.48 1.39 -12.12
C GLU A 220 5.38 2.42 -10.99
N GLN A 221 6.36 3.32 -10.88
CA GLN A 221 6.33 4.40 -9.90
C GLN A 221 5.26 5.43 -10.23
N LEU A 222 5.10 5.75 -11.52
CA LEU A 222 4.04 6.62 -12.00
C LEU A 222 2.67 5.99 -11.70
N ALA A 223 2.44 4.73 -12.05
CA ALA A 223 1.18 4.01 -11.79
C ALA A 223 0.82 4.00 -10.30
N ALA A 224 1.78 3.67 -9.43
CA ALA A 224 1.58 3.69 -7.98
C ALA A 224 1.22 5.09 -7.46
N TYR A 225 1.88 6.14 -7.99
CA TYR A 225 1.58 7.51 -7.58
C TYR A 225 0.24 8.01 -8.14
N LEU A 226 -0.12 7.64 -9.37
CA LEU A 226 -1.41 7.96 -9.96
C LEU A 226 -2.56 7.34 -9.17
N ALA A 227 -2.42 6.10 -8.68
CA ALA A 227 -3.42 5.48 -7.80
C ALA A 227 -3.66 6.32 -6.53
N ARG A 228 -2.59 6.83 -5.91
CA ARG A 228 -2.69 7.78 -4.79
C ARG A 228 -3.39 9.07 -5.19
N LEU A 229 -3.02 9.68 -6.31
CA LEU A 229 -3.65 10.91 -6.81
C LEU A 229 -5.13 10.71 -7.13
N GLN A 230 -5.51 9.53 -7.64
CA GLN A 230 -6.92 9.16 -7.87
C GLN A 230 -7.72 9.13 -6.56
N ASN A 231 -7.14 8.58 -5.50
CA ASN A 231 -7.76 8.57 -4.17
C ASN A 231 -7.88 9.99 -3.59
N LEU A 232 -6.92 10.88 -3.84
CA LEU A 232 -7.01 12.30 -3.47
C LEU A 232 -8.03 13.08 -4.30
N ALA A 233 -8.17 12.75 -5.59
CA ALA A 233 -9.15 13.36 -6.47
C ALA A 233 -10.59 13.01 -6.06
N GLY A 234 -10.79 11.79 -5.55
CA GLY A 234 -12.10 11.25 -5.17
C GLY A 234 -12.97 11.09 -6.42
N ASP A 235 -14.16 11.70 -6.39
CA ASP A 235 -15.15 11.64 -7.48
C ASP A 235 -14.82 12.58 -8.66
N ARG A 236 -13.75 13.39 -8.57
CA ARG A 236 -13.43 14.41 -9.57
C ARG A 236 -12.49 13.87 -10.64
N PRO A 237 -12.50 14.45 -11.85
CA PRO A 237 -11.51 14.13 -12.86
C PRO A 237 -10.10 14.49 -12.42
N LEU A 238 -9.17 13.59 -12.69
CA LEU A 238 -7.74 13.79 -12.51
C LEU A 238 -7.09 13.99 -13.88
N LEU A 239 -6.35 15.08 -14.05
CA LEU A 239 -5.53 15.34 -15.23
C LEU A 239 -4.07 15.52 -14.82
N MET A 240 -3.14 14.89 -15.55
CA MET A 240 -1.74 15.27 -15.45
C MET A 240 -1.54 16.54 -16.25
N ALA A 241 -1.27 17.65 -15.58
CA ALA A 241 -1.12 18.94 -16.21
C ALA A 241 0.27 19.11 -16.85
N GLU A 242 1.26 18.33 -16.41
CA GLU A 242 2.55 18.11 -17.05
C GLU A 242 3.03 16.67 -16.76
N ILE A 243 3.41 15.95 -17.82
CA ILE A 243 4.31 14.79 -17.81
C ILE A 243 5.42 15.08 -18.82
N GLY A 244 6.65 14.67 -18.55
CA GLY A 244 7.76 15.04 -19.42
C GLY A 244 9.02 14.24 -19.16
N LEU A 245 9.89 14.20 -20.17
CA LEU A 245 11.24 13.67 -20.07
C LEU A 245 12.19 14.50 -20.94
N ASP A 246 13.30 14.94 -20.36
CA ASP A 246 14.31 15.78 -21.03
C ASP A 246 15.19 14.96 -21.98
N SER A 247 15.20 15.30 -23.27
CA SER A 247 16.05 14.63 -24.25
C SER A 247 17.53 14.98 -24.14
N GLN A 248 17.89 16.15 -23.58
CA GLN A 248 19.29 16.54 -23.46
C GLN A 248 20.03 15.63 -22.47
N ARG A 249 19.40 15.30 -21.33
CA ARG A 249 19.98 14.42 -20.30
C ARG A 249 19.72 12.94 -20.52
N LYS A 250 18.64 12.57 -21.22
CA LYS A 250 18.22 11.15 -21.37
C LYS A 250 18.46 10.56 -22.76
N GLY A 251 18.65 11.41 -23.76
CA GLY A 251 18.69 11.02 -25.16
C GLY A 251 17.30 10.96 -25.81
N LEU A 252 17.28 11.05 -27.14
CA LEU A 252 16.04 11.12 -27.95
C LEU A 252 15.22 9.82 -27.88
N ASP A 253 15.87 8.67 -27.87
CA ASP A 253 15.18 7.37 -27.84
C ASP A 253 14.53 7.08 -26.48
N GLU A 254 15.23 7.44 -25.39
CA GLU A 254 14.70 7.29 -24.04
C GLU A 254 13.53 8.25 -23.80
N GLN A 255 13.64 9.50 -24.27
CA GLN A 255 12.51 10.43 -24.29
C GLN A 255 11.30 9.81 -25.03
N ALA A 256 11.52 9.24 -26.21
CA ALA A 256 10.44 8.66 -27.00
C ALA A 256 9.76 7.46 -26.32
N ARG A 257 10.55 6.53 -25.75
CA ARG A 257 10.02 5.37 -25.03
C ARG A 257 9.32 5.78 -23.73
N GLY A 258 9.97 6.61 -22.93
CA GLY A 258 9.47 7.07 -21.63
C GLY A 258 8.16 7.86 -21.77
N LEU A 259 8.08 8.82 -22.68
CA LEU A 259 6.84 9.59 -22.89
C LEU A 259 5.68 8.71 -23.37
N ALA A 260 5.94 7.73 -24.24
CA ALA A 260 4.90 6.80 -24.68
C ALA A 260 4.39 5.90 -23.53
N GLY A 261 5.28 5.44 -22.66
CA GLY A 261 4.95 4.72 -21.42
C GLY A 261 4.13 5.57 -20.45
N GLN A 262 4.60 6.79 -20.17
CA GLN A 262 3.90 7.74 -19.30
C GLN A 262 2.48 8.06 -19.79
N VAL A 263 2.28 8.25 -21.10
CA VAL A 263 0.95 8.45 -21.69
C VAL A 263 0.07 7.24 -21.42
N ARG A 264 0.45 6.02 -21.85
CA ARG A 264 -0.35 4.82 -21.65
C ARG A 264 -0.70 4.59 -20.19
N THR A 265 0.30 4.67 -19.31
CA THR A 265 0.13 4.49 -17.86
C THR A 265 -0.85 5.51 -17.27
N THR A 266 -0.79 6.76 -17.71
CA THR A 266 -1.68 7.83 -17.20
C THR A 266 -3.14 7.56 -17.52
N PHE A 267 -3.45 7.18 -18.76
CA PHE A 267 -4.83 6.92 -19.17
C PHE A 267 -5.34 5.58 -18.63
N ALA A 268 -4.51 4.53 -18.62
CA ALA A 268 -4.86 3.22 -18.06
C ALA A 268 -5.19 3.31 -16.55
N ALA A 269 -4.52 4.19 -15.81
CA ALA A 269 -4.84 4.50 -14.40
C ALA A 269 -6.17 5.27 -14.21
N GLY A 270 -6.92 5.55 -15.28
CA GLY A 270 -8.21 6.24 -15.28
C GLY A 270 -8.13 7.76 -15.16
N CYS A 271 -7.02 8.40 -15.56
CA CYS A 271 -6.94 9.86 -15.62
C CYS A 271 -7.69 10.38 -16.84
N ALA A 272 -8.47 11.45 -16.69
CA ALA A 272 -9.25 12.04 -17.78
C ALA A 272 -8.37 12.72 -18.86
N GLY A 273 -7.07 12.87 -18.60
CA GLY A 273 -6.09 13.20 -19.62
C GLY A 273 -4.73 13.64 -19.09
N ALA A 274 -3.86 13.98 -20.02
CA ALA A 274 -2.48 14.38 -19.76
C ALA A 274 -2.03 15.50 -20.70
N PHE A 275 -1.11 16.33 -20.23
CA PHE A 275 -0.39 17.30 -21.05
C PHE A 275 1.09 16.98 -21.05
N ILE A 276 1.65 16.79 -22.24
CA ILE A 276 3.07 16.51 -22.40
C ILE A 276 3.83 17.82 -22.37
N PHE A 277 4.80 17.90 -21.47
CA PHE A 277 5.78 18.96 -21.36
C PHE A 277 6.99 18.58 -22.23
N ALA A 278 7.18 19.18 -23.40
CA ALA A 278 6.42 20.29 -24.02
C ALA A 278 6.23 20.10 -25.54
N TRP A 279 5.49 20.99 -26.23
CA TRP A 279 5.42 20.94 -27.70
C TRP A 279 6.79 21.14 -28.35
N THR A 280 7.50 22.19 -27.97
CA THR A 280 8.80 22.58 -28.53
C THR A 280 9.83 22.78 -27.43
N ASP A 281 11.12 22.64 -27.77
CA ASP A 281 12.25 22.98 -26.89
C ASP A 281 12.38 24.49 -26.63
N GLU A 282 11.73 25.33 -27.46
CA GLU A 282 11.73 26.77 -27.25
C GLU A 282 10.94 27.10 -25.97
N TRP A 283 11.63 27.62 -24.96
CA TRP A 283 11.03 27.99 -23.69
C TRP A 283 11.64 29.25 -23.12
N HIS A 284 10.81 30.17 -22.66
CA HIS A 284 11.26 31.44 -22.09
C HIS A 284 10.75 31.60 -20.65
N ARG A 285 11.61 32.06 -19.74
CA ARG A 285 11.23 32.37 -18.35
C ARG A 285 12.03 33.55 -17.83
N GLY A 286 11.35 34.51 -17.21
CA GLY A 286 12.01 35.65 -16.55
C GLY A 286 12.76 36.59 -17.50
N GLY A 287 12.35 36.65 -18.77
CA GLY A 287 13.01 37.46 -19.81
C GLY A 287 14.19 36.76 -20.50
N CYS A 288 14.50 35.52 -20.15
CA CYS A 288 15.57 34.73 -20.77
C CYS A 288 15.00 33.49 -21.47
N GLU A 289 15.63 33.09 -22.57
CA GLU A 289 15.45 31.76 -23.15
C GLU A 289 16.09 30.71 -22.25
N ILE A 290 15.49 29.52 -22.20
CA ILE A 290 15.97 28.38 -21.43
C ILE A 290 16.63 27.37 -22.37
N GLU A 291 17.93 27.16 -22.16
CA GLU A 291 18.79 26.31 -23.00
C GLU A 291 19.30 25.05 -22.28
N ASP A 292 19.02 24.90 -20.99
CA ASP A 292 19.57 23.84 -20.11
C ASP A 292 18.71 22.56 -20.05
N TRP A 293 17.67 22.48 -20.88
CA TRP A 293 16.80 21.31 -21.05
C TRP A 293 16.07 21.31 -22.42
N ASP A 294 15.72 20.12 -22.92
CA ASP A 294 15.07 19.89 -24.22
C ASP A 294 13.89 18.91 -24.08
N PHE A 295 12.77 19.40 -23.55
CA PHE A 295 11.54 18.64 -23.31
C PHE A 295 10.59 18.56 -24.52
N GLY A 296 10.83 19.34 -25.57
CA GLY A 296 9.95 19.45 -26.73
C GLY A 296 9.77 18.14 -27.48
N LEU A 297 8.57 17.89 -28.00
CA LEU A 297 8.30 16.89 -29.04
C LEU A 297 8.89 17.29 -30.40
N VAL A 298 9.07 18.60 -30.60
CA VAL A 298 9.82 19.18 -31.72
C VAL A 298 10.97 20.03 -31.20
N THR A 299 11.99 20.22 -32.02
CA THR A 299 13.12 21.11 -31.69
C THR A 299 12.68 22.57 -31.62
N ARG A 300 13.59 23.47 -31.21
CA ARG A 300 13.37 24.93 -31.25
C ARG A 300 12.93 25.39 -32.64
N ASP A 301 13.56 24.88 -33.70
CA ASP A 301 13.19 25.14 -35.11
C ASP A 301 11.98 24.34 -35.63
N ARG A 302 11.21 23.72 -34.73
CA ARG A 302 10.03 22.89 -35.04
C ARG A 302 10.32 21.65 -35.91
N GLN A 303 11.53 21.09 -35.82
CA GLN A 303 11.83 19.79 -36.44
C GLN A 303 11.34 18.65 -35.55
N ALA A 304 10.70 17.63 -36.13
CA ALA A 304 10.14 16.53 -35.37
C ALA A 304 11.23 15.68 -34.70
N LYS A 305 11.08 15.39 -33.40
CA LYS A 305 11.88 14.39 -32.69
C LYS A 305 11.23 13.00 -32.78
N PRO A 306 11.97 11.90 -32.51
CA PRO A 306 11.40 10.56 -32.41
C PRO A 306 10.22 10.47 -31.42
N ALA A 307 10.28 11.26 -30.35
CA ALA A 307 9.22 11.37 -29.36
C ALA A 307 7.85 11.74 -29.95
N LEU A 308 7.79 12.61 -30.97
CA LEU A 308 6.52 12.99 -31.59
C LEU A 308 5.80 11.78 -32.20
N ALA A 309 6.55 10.92 -32.90
CA ALA A 309 5.99 9.71 -33.50
C ALA A 309 5.57 8.68 -32.46
N ALA A 310 6.35 8.49 -31.40
CA ALA A 310 6.05 7.57 -30.31
C ALA A 310 4.80 8.01 -29.52
N VAL A 311 4.74 9.29 -29.17
CA VAL A 311 3.58 9.92 -28.51
C VAL A 311 2.35 9.84 -29.39
N ARG A 312 2.45 10.16 -30.69
CA ARG A 312 1.31 10.03 -31.62
C ARG A 312 0.69 8.63 -31.56
N ARG A 313 1.51 7.57 -31.55
CA ARG A 313 1.02 6.19 -31.42
C ARG A 313 0.33 5.96 -30.07
N ALA A 314 0.97 6.37 -28.97
CA ALA A 314 0.39 6.24 -27.64
C ALA A 314 -0.94 7.00 -27.49
N LEU A 315 -1.07 8.21 -28.05
CA LEU A 315 -2.30 9.02 -28.03
C LEU A 315 -3.47 8.43 -28.85
N VAL A 316 -3.19 7.48 -29.75
CA VAL A 316 -4.21 6.69 -30.44
C VAL A 316 -4.68 5.51 -29.60
N GLU A 317 -3.82 4.99 -28.71
CA GLU A 317 -4.10 3.84 -27.85
C GLU A 317 -4.83 4.22 -26.56
N VAL A 318 -5.23 5.48 -26.37
CA VAL A 318 -5.89 5.92 -25.13
C VAL A 318 -7.42 5.75 -25.19
N PRO A 319 -8.08 5.30 -24.11
CA PRO A 319 -7.48 4.89 -22.85
C PRO A 319 -6.85 3.49 -22.90
N PHE A 320 -7.25 2.66 -23.84
CA PHE A 320 -6.74 1.30 -24.06
C PHE A 320 -6.58 1.00 -25.55
N ALA A 321 -5.63 0.12 -25.88
CA ALA A 321 -5.39 -0.30 -27.25
C ALA A 321 -6.52 -1.23 -27.74
N ALA A 322 -7.02 -0.99 -28.95
CA ALA A 322 -8.14 -1.77 -29.52
C ALA A 322 -7.79 -3.23 -29.87
N ASP A 323 -6.50 -3.55 -29.99
CA ASP A 323 -5.95 -4.87 -30.34
C ASP A 323 -5.46 -5.69 -29.13
N GLU A 324 -5.70 -5.20 -27.90
CA GLU A 324 -5.36 -5.94 -26.69
C GLU A 324 -6.32 -7.13 -26.47
N ALA A 325 -5.74 -8.28 -26.10
CA ALA A 325 -6.52 -9.49 -25.83
C ALA A 325 -7.18 -9.38 -24.44
N TRP A 326 -8.46 -9.03 -24.43
CA TRP A 326 -9.24 -8.84 -23.22
C TRP A 326 -9.98 -10.13 -22.81
N PRO A 327 -10.05 -10.47 -21.49
CA PRO A 327 -10.79 -11.63 -21.02
C PRO A 327 -12.30 -11.45 -21.19
N ARG A 328 -13.05 -12.53 -21.45
CA ARG A 328 -14.52 -12.45 -21.52
C ARG A 328 -15.10 -12.12 -20.16
N ILE A 329 -16.05 -11.17 -20.10
CA ILE A 329 -16.72 -10.76 -18.86
C ILE A 329 -18.23 -11.07 -18.92
N SER A 330 -18.76 -11.74 -17.90
CA SER A 330 -20.21 -11.86 -17.69
C SER A 330 -20.69 -10.80 -16.71
N VAL A 331 -21.59 -9.93 -17.15
CA VAL A 331 -22.21 -8.92 -16.30
C VAL A 331 -23.52 -9.47 -15.73
N VAL A 332 -23.57 -9.62 -14.41
CA VAL A 332 -24.73 -10.13 -13.68
C VAL A 332 -25.49 -8.97 -13.02
N VAL A 333 -26.78 -8.87 -13.34
CA VAL A 333 -27.73 -7.92 -12.76
C VAL A 333 -28.79 -8.68 -11.98
N CYS A 334 -28.82 -8.54 -10.66
CA CYS A 334 -29.87 -9.14 -9.82
C CYS A 334 -30.98 -8.13 -9.58
N SER A 335 -32.24 -8.52 -9.83
CA SER A 335 -33.37 -7.61 -9.68
C SER A 335 -34.54 -8.24 -8.93
N PHE A 336 -35.17 -7.46 -8.04
CA PHE A 336 -36.46 -7.78 -7.42
C PHE A 336 -37.31 -6.51 -7.33
N ASN A 337 -38.33 -6.42 -8.16
CA ASN A 337 -39.18 -5.23 -8.32
C ASN A 337 -38.38 -3.95 -8.69
N GLY A 338 -37.43 -4.07 -9.62
CA GLY A 338 -36.57 -2.99 -10.12
C GLY A 338 -37.14 -2.16 -11.27
N ALA A 339 -38.45 -2.19 -11.55
CA ALA A 339 -39.01 -1.61 -12.78
C ALA A 339 -38.77 -0.10 -12.93
N ALA A 340 -38.52 0.60 -11.82
CA ALA A 340 -38.25 2.03 -11.81
C ALA A 340 -36.88 2.41 -12.42
N THR A 341 -35.88 1.53 -12.36
CA THR A 341 -34.48 1.87 -12.69
C THR A 341 -33.80 0.91 -13.66
N ILE A 342 -34.25 -0.36 -13.75
CA ILE A 342 -33.57 -1.38 -14.55
C ILE A 342 -33.43 -1.01 -16.04
N ARG A 343 -34.35 -0.21 -16.58
CA ARG A 343 -34.26 0.29 -17.96
C ARG A 343 -33.00 1.13 -18.19
N ASP A 344 -32.62 1.94 -17.21
CA ASP A 344 -31.43 2.79 -17.29
C ASP A 344 -30.15 1.95 -17.13
N THR A 345 -30.17 0.94 -16.25
CA THR A 345 -29.11 -0.08 -16.15
C THR A 345 -28.85 -0.75 -17.50
N LEU A 346 -29.89 -1.32 -18.13
CA LEU A 346 -29.75 -2.03 -19.41
C LEU A 346 -29.35 -1.09 -20.57
N ARG A 347 -29.82 0.17 -20.55
CA ARG A 347 -29.35 1.19 -21.51
C ARG A 347 -27.88 1.53 -21.32
N GLY A 348 -27.41 1.60 -20.08
CA GLY A 348 -25.99 1.81 -19.76
C GLY A 348 -25.13 0.64 -20.22
N LEU A 349 -25.57 -0.60 -19.97
CA LEU A 349 -24.86 -1.81 -20.40
C LEU A 349 -24.72 -1.89 -21.92
N ARG A 350 -25.75 -1.52 -22.70
CA ARG A 350 -25.67 -1.41 -24.17
C ARG A 350 -24.63 -0.40 -24.68
N ARG A 351 -24.19 0.54 -23.84
CA ARG A 351 -23.20 1.58 -24.20
C ARG A 351 -21.78 1.22 -23.77
N LEU A 352 -21.57 0.05 -23.18
CA LEU A 352 -20.24 -0.41 -22.83
C LEU A 352 -19.39 -0.52 -24.09
N GLU A 353 -18.24 0.12 -24.06
CA GLU A 353 -17.19 -0.04 -25.05
C GLU A 353 -16.29 -1.15 -24.54
N TYR A 354 -16.63 -2.42 -24.82
CA TYR A 354 -15.83 -3.59 -24.47
C TYR A 354 -16.08 -4.71 -25.48
N PRO A 355 -15.03 -5.41 -25.97
CA PRO A 355 -15.17 -6.28 -27.12
C PRO A 355 -15.88 -7.62 -26.85
N ASP A 356 -15.76 -8.19 -25.65
CA ASP A 356 -16.27 -9.54 -25.36
C ASP A 356 -16.95 -9.61 -23.98
N TYR A 357 -18.27 -9.40 -23.96
CA TYR A 357 -19.06 -9.52 -22.74
C TYR A 357 -20.48 -10.04 -23.02
N GLU A 358 -21.10 -10.57 -21.97
CA GLU A 358 -22.51 -10.95 -21.96
C GLU A 358 -23.23 -10.31 -20.77
N VAL A 359 -24.56 -10.20 -20.85
CA VAL A 359 -25.39 -9.65 -19.78
C VAL A 359 -26.42 -10.69 -19.33
N ILE A 360 -26.41 -11.02 -18.05
CA ILE A 360 -27.31 -11.97 -17.40
C ILE A 360 -28.13 -11.19 -16.37
N VAL A 361 -29.45 -11.15 -16.57
CA VAL A 361 -30.39 -10.60 -15.57
C VAL A 361 -31.03 -11.74 -14.81
N VAL A 362 -30.88 -11.74 -13.49
CA VAL A 362 -31.56 -12.68 -12.59
C VAL A 362 -32.73 -11.97 -11.92
N ASP A 363 -33.94 -12.29 -12.36
CA ASP A 363 -35.21 -11.84 -11.77
C ASP A 363 -35.59 -12.75 -10.58
N ASP A 364 -35.40 -12.23 -9.37
CA ASP A 364 -35.68 -12.91 -8.09
C ASP A 364 -37.16 -12.86 -7.71
N GLY A 365 -38.03 -13.17 -8.67
CA GLY A 365 -39.48 -13.27 -8.49
C GLY A 365 -40.21 -11.94 -8.49
N SER A 366 -39.85 -11.00 -9.37
CA SER A 366 -40.51 -9.70 -9.48
C SER A 366 -41.99 -9.83 -9.83
N THR A 367 -42.79 -8.96 -9.21
CA THR A 367 -44.25 -8.86 -9.40
C THR A 367 -44.66 -7.62 -10.18
N ASP A 368 -43.71 -6.72 -10.44
CA ASP A 368 -43.90 -5.49 -11.19
C ASP A 368 -43.56 -5.67 -12.69
N ALA A 369 -43.31 -4.56 -13.39
CA ALA A 369 -43.02 -4.58 -14.81
C ALA A 369 -41.59 -5.03 -15.17
N THR A 370 -40.71 -5.35 -14.19
CA THR A 370 -39.31 -5.70 -14.41
C THR A 370 -39.12 -6.74 -15.52
N PRO A 371 -39.79 -7.92 -15.51
CA PRO A 371 -39.57 -8.94 -16.55
C PRO A 371 -40.00 -8.48 -17.94
N LYS A 372 -41.05 -7.63 -18.01
CA LYS A 372 -41.52 -7.05 -19.27
C LYS A 372 -40.52 -6.06 -19.84
N ILE A 373 -39.88 -5.26 -18.97
CA ILE A 373 -38.84 -4.31 -19.39
C ILE A 373 -37.62 -5.06 -19.91
N VAL A 374 -37.15 -6.10 -19.21
CA VAL A 374 -36.00 -6.90 -19.64
C VAL A 374 -36.26 -7.58 -20.98
N ALA A 375 -37.49 -8.05 -21.23
CA ALA A 375 -37.86 -8.64 -22.51
C ALA A 375 -37.74 -7.69 -23.73
N GLU A 376 -37.63 -6.37 -23.52
CA GLU A 376 -37.32 -5.40 -24.58
C GLU A 376 -35.83 -5.44 -25.02
N TYR A 377 -35.01 -6.25 -24.36
CA TYR A 377 -33.56 -6.38 -24.56
C TYR A 377 -33.22 -7.84 -24.92
N PRO A 378 -33.44 -8.26 -26.17
CA PRO A 378 -33.29 -9.67 -26.58
C PRO A 378 -31.86 -10.21 -26.48
N GLU A 379 -30.85 -9.34 -26.46
CA GLU A 379 -29.45 -9.70 -26.25
C GLU A 379 -29.09 -10.00 -24.79
N VAL A 380 -30.02 -9.76 -23.85
CA VAL A 380 -29.84 -10.02 -22.41
C VAL A 380 -30.42 -11.38 -22.05
N TRP A 381 -29.65 -12.19 -21.33
CA TRP A 381 -30.14 -13.46 -20.82
C TRP A 381 -30.91 -13.28 -19.53
N LEU A 382 -32.24 -13.45 -19.58
CA LEU A 382 -33.11 -13.39 -18.42
C LEU A 382 -33.28 -14.78 -17.77
N ILE A 383 -32.89 -14.90 -16.50
CA ILE A 383 -33.16 -16.04 -15.62
C ILE A 383 -34.23 -15.64 -14.62
N ARG A 384 -35.31 -16.44 -14.50
CA ARG A 384 -36.39 -16.19 -13.54
C ARG A 384 -36.41 -17.26 -12.46
N THR A 385 -36.54 -16.85 -11.22
CA THR A 385 -36.63 -17.73 -10.04
C THR A 385 -37.72 -17.24 -9.09
N GLU A 386 -38.17 -18.09 -8.16
CA GLU A 386 -38.89 -17.62 -6.98
C GLU A 386 -37.97 -16.75 -6.10
N ASN A 387 -38.54 -15.86 -5.28
CA ASN A 387 -37.77 -14.94 -4.43
C ASN A 387 -36.99 -15.70 -3.34
N ARG A 388 -35.69 -15.88 -3.58
CA ARG A 388 -34.74 -16.53 -2.66
C ARG A 388 -33.74 -15.54 -2.05
N GLY A 389 -33.78 -14.28 -2.46
CA GLY A 389 -32.96 -13.19 -1.93
C GLY A 389 -31.68 -12.96 -2.74
N LEU A 390 -31.02 -11.84 -2.45
CA LEU A 390 -29.91 -11.29 -3.25
C LEU A 390 -28.76 -12.27 -3.47
N SER A 391 -28.21 -12.92 -2.43
CA SER A 391 -27.13 -13.90 -2.58
C SER A 391 -27.51 -15.08 -3.48
N ALA A 392 -28.75 -15.57 -3.39
CA ALA A 392 -29.20 -16.68 -4.22
C ALA A 392 -29.31 -16.27 -5.70
N ALA A 393 -29.78 -15.04 -5.95
CA ALA A 393 -29.80 -14.47 -7.30
C ALA A 393 -28.38 -14.27 -7.85
N ARG A 394 -27.45 -13.74 -7.04
CA ARG A 394 -26.03 -13.60 -7.42
C ARG A 394 -25.40 -14.95 -7.75
N ASN A 395 -25.72 -15.98 -6.97
CA ASN A 395 -25.23 -17.35 -7.22
C ASN A 395 -25.72 -17.93 -8.53
N LEU A 396 -27.02 -17.82 -8.82
CA LEU A 396 -27.55 -18.24 -10.12
C LEU A 396 -26.86 -17.49 -11.28
N GLY A 397 -26.58 -16.20 -11.08
CA GLY A 397 -25.91 -15.38 -12.08
C GLY A 397 -24.51 -15.87 -12.44
N TRP A 398 -23.63 -16.10 -11.46
CA TRP A 398 -22.28 -16.58 -11.78
C TRP A 398 -22.24 -18.04 -12.21
N GLN A 399 -23.18 -18.88 -11.76
CA GLN A 399 -23.28 -20.26 -12.21
C GLN A 399 -23.68 -20.35 -13.69
N ALA A 400 -24.48 -19.38 -14.16
CA ALA A 400 -24.83 -19.23 -15.55
C ALA A 400 -23.74 -18.53 -16.40
N ALA A 401 -22.82 -17.80 -15.76
CA ALA A 401 -21.79 -17.02 -16.44
C ALA A 401 -20.77 -17.89 -17.20
N GLU A 402 -20.49 -17.50 -18.46
CA GLU A 402 -19.48 -18.13 -19.31
C GLU A 402 -18.13 -17.38 -19.29
N GLY A 403 -18.09 -16.16 -18.79
CA GLY A 403 -16.91 -15.31 -18.71
C GLY A 403 -15.87 -15.80 -17.71
N GLU A 404 -14.61 -15.45 -17.95
CA GLU A 404 -13.51 -15.68 -17.00
C GLU A 404 -13.67 -14.81 -15.75
N ILE A 405 -14.27 -13.63 -15.93
CA ILE A 405 -14.58 -12.66 -14.89
C ILE A 405 -16.10 -12.49 -14.83
N VAL A 406 -16.64 -12.46 -13.61
CA VAL A 406 -18.05 -12.17 -13.34
C VAL A 406 -18.13 -10.82 -12.66
N ALA A 407 -18.72 -9.84 -13.35
CA ALA A 407 -18.94 -8.49 -12.86
C ALA A 407 -20.39 -8.32 -12.40
N TYR A 408 -20.59 -7.68 -11.25
CA TYR A 408 -21.89 -7.42 -10.67
C TYR A 408 -22.21 -5.92 -10.70
N ILE A 409 -23.43 -5.61 -11.13
CA ILE A 409 -24.01 -4.27 -11.06
C ILE A 409 -25.48 -4.37 -10.62
N ASP A 410 -25.90 -3.47 -9.73
CA ASP A 410 -27.27 -3.46 -9.22
C ASP A 410 -28.25 -2.89 -10.27
N ASP A 411 -29.53 -3.28 -10.17
CA ASP A 411 -30.62 -2.84 -11.07
C ASP A 411 -31.04 -1.36 -10.90
N ASP A 412 -30.43 -0.67 -9.94
CA ASP A 412 -30.50 0.77 -9.71
C ASP A 412 -29.14 1.47 -9.95
N ALA A 413 -28.26 0.84 -10.73
CA ALA A 413 -27.00 1.42 -11.18
C ALA A 413 -26.77 1.26 -12.69
N TYR A 414 -25.97 2.14 -13.29
CA TYR A 414 -25.54 2.04 -14.69
C TYR A 414 -24.04 2.36 -14.83
N PRO A 415 -23.31 1.64 -15.70
CA PRO A 415 -21.86 1.74 -15.77
C PRO A 415 -21.40 2.97 -16.57
N ASP A 416 -20.16 3.37 -16.33
CA ASP A 416 -19.39 4.15 -17.29
C ASP A 416 -19.08 3.32 -18.56
N PRO A 417 -19.00 3.92 -19.78
CA PRO A 417 -18.70 3.17 -21.01
C PRO A 417 -17.44 2.32 -20.95
N HIS A 418 -16.40 2.76 -20.25
CA HIS A 418 -15.12 2.06 -20.12
C HIS A 418 -15.02 1.21 -18.85
N TRP A 419 -16.11 1.04 -18.10
CA TRP A 419 -16.14 0.33 -16.81
C TRP A 419 -15.49 -1.06 -16.88
N LEU A 420 -15.85 -1.86 -17.89
CA LEU A 420 -15.30 -3.21 -18.07
C LEU A 420 -13.82 -3.22 -18.43
N HIS A 421 -13.35 -2.28 -19.25
CA HIS A 421 -11.92 -2.15 -19.57
C HIS A 421 -11.09 -1.91 -18.30
N PHE A 422 -11.53 -1.01 -17.43
CA PHE A 422 -10.81 -0.72 -16.19
C PHE A 422 -10.83 -1.89 -15.20
N LEU A 423 -11.93 -2.66 -15.13
CA LEU A 423 -11.97 -3.89 -14.34
C LEU A 423 -10.99 -4.94 -14.90
N ALA A 424 -11.04 -5.17 -16.21
CA ALA A 424 -10.16 -6.12 -16.90
C ALA A 424 -8.68 -5.74 -16.73
N HIS A 425 -8.34 -4.46 -16.92
CA HIS A 425 -6.99 -3.94 -16.70
C HIS A 425 -6.51 -4.20 -15.28
N GLY A 426 -7.37 -4.04 -14.27
CA GLY A 426 -7.07 -4.44 -12.90
C GLY A 426 -6.65 -5.91 -12.81
N PHE A 427 -7.43 -6.82 -13.39
CA PHE A 427 -7.15 -8.26 -13.37
C PHE A 427 -5.92 -8.69 -14.17
N THR A 428 -5.56 -7.97 -15.24
CA THR A 428 -4.39 -8.30 -16.08
C THR A 428 -3.09 -7.75 -15.53
N THR A 429 -3.12 -6.63 -14.80
CA THR A 429 -1.92 -5.97 -14.25
C THR A 429 -1.59 -6.35 -12.82
N GLY A 430 -2.50 -7.01 -12.11
CA GLY A 430 -2.26 -7.44 -10.74
C GLY A 430 -2.84 -8.81 -10.40
N ASP A 431 -2.24 -9.42 -9.39
CA ASP A 431 -2.68 -10.68 -8.83
C ASP A 431 -3.87 -10.46 -7.88
N TRP A 432 -5.06 -10.33 -8.48
CA TRP A 432 -6.32 -10.09 -7.80
C TRP A 432 -7.33 -11.18 -8.14
N VAL A 433 -8.06 -11.65 -7.12
CA VAL A 433 -9.21 -12.54 -7.27
C VAL A 433 -10.52 -11.76 -7.43
N GLY A 434 -10.53 -10.49 -7.02
CA GLY A 434 -11.62 -9.56 -7.24
C GLY A 434 -11.13 -8.14 -7.46
N VAL A 435 -11.85 -7.35 -8.27
CA VAL A 435 -11.57 -5.93 -8.54
C VAL A 435 -12.87 -5.16 -8.46
N GLY A 436 -12.86 -4.01 -7.80
CA GLY A 436 -14.01 -3.09 -7.76
C GLY A 436 -13.61 -1.66 -8.09
N GLY A 437 -14.62 -0.78 -8.08
CA GLY A 437 -14.42 0.64 -8.36
C GLY A 437 -15.42 1.54 -7.63
N PRO A 438 -15.36 2.86 -7.87
CA PRO A 438 -16.22 3.81 -7.16
C PRO A 438 -17.67 3.78 -7.67
N ASN A 439 -18.63 4.07 -6.79
CA ASN A 439 -20.05 4.21 -7.13
C ASN A 439 -20.55 5.62 -6.82
N LEU A 440 -20.85 6.40 -7.86
CA LEU A 440 -21.18 7.82 -7.78
C LEU A 440 -22.70 8.02 -7.82
N ALA A 441 -23.20 9.03 -7.12
CA ALA A 441 -24.61 9.40 -7.25
C ALA A 441 -24.84 10.13 -8.60
N PRO A 442 -25.82 9.72 -9.42
CA PRO A 442 -26.18 10.43 -10.64
C PRO A 442 -26.53 11.90 -10.37
N PRO A 443 -26.10 12.83 -11.24
CA PRO A 443 -26.52 14.22 -11.10
C PRO A 443 -28.02 14.34 -11.39
N GLY A 444 -28.76 15.03 -10.52
CA GLY A 444 -30.16 15.36 -10.78
C GLY A 444 -31.19 14.33 -10.32
N ASP A 445 -30.80 13.30 -9.56
CA ASP A 445 -31.69 12.29 -8.94
C ASP A 445 -32.70 12.87 -7.93
N GLY A 446 -32.55 14.14 -7.58
CA GLY A 446 -33.44 14.88 -6.71
C GLY A 446 -32.81 15.24 -5.36
N PRO A 447 -33.39 16.21 -4.64
CA PRO A 447 -32.79 16.78 -3.44
C PRO A 447 -32.67 15.78 -2.28
N ILE A 448 -33.57 14.78 -2.18
CA ILE A 448 -33.49 13.77 -1.12
C ILE A 448 -32.37 12.77 -1.43
N ALA A 449 -32.31 12.26 -2.67
CA ALA A 449 -31.23 11.38 -3.12
C ALA A 449 -29.84 12.01 -2.93
N ASP A 450 -29.70 13.29 -3.26
CA ASP A 450 -28.49 14.10 -3.01
C ASP A 450 -28.11 14.16 -1.52
N CYS A 451 -29.09 14.33 -0.63
CA CYS A 451 -28.88 14.28 0.82
C CYS A 451 -28.51 12.87 1.30
N VAL A 452 -29.12 11.82 0.74
CA VAL A 452 -28.77 10.41 1.03
C VAL A 452 -27.34 10.08 0.58
N ALA A 453 -26.89 10.61 -0.56
CA ALA A 453 -25.51 10.48 -1.02
C ALA A 453 -24.49 11.12 -0.06
N ASN A 454 -24.94 12.07 0.77
CA ASN A 454 -24.13 12.71 1.81
C ASN A 454 -24.43 12.17 3.22
N ALA A 455 -25.33 11.20 3.34
CA ALA A 455 -25.71 10.57 4.61
C ALA A 455 -24.81 9.34 4.89
N PRO A 456 -24.69 8.93 6.17
CA PRO A 456 -23.90 7.77 6.54
C PRO A 456 -24.52 6.47 6.03
N GLY A 457 -23.66 5.48 5.82
CA GLY A 457 -24.11 4.13 5.51
C GLY A 457 -24.50 3.89 4.06
N GLY A 458 -23.97 4.67 3.12
CA GLY A 458 -23.93 4.29 1.70
C GLY A 458 -22.87 3.20 1.44
N PRO A 459 -22.95 2.52 0.29
CA PRO A 459 -21.95 1.53 -0.14
C PRO A 459 -20.61 2.21 -0.43
N VAL A 460 -19.57 1.82 0.32
CA VAL A 460 -18.24 2.44 0.26
C VAL A 460 -17.16 1.35 0.28
N GLN A 461 -16.16 1.50 -0.60
CA GLN A 461 -14.97 0.67 -0.62
C GLN A 461 -14.07 0.91 0.61
N VAL A 462 -13.40 -0.16 1.06
CA VAL A 462 -12.46 -0.11 2.18
C VAL A 462 -11.08 -0.45 1.63
N LEU A 463 -10.18 0.52 1.56
CA LEU A 463 -8.87 0.35 0.93
C LEU A 463 -7.76 0.12 1.97
N ILE A 464 -7.01 -0.97 1.83
CA ILE A 464 -5.82 -1.29 2.63
C ILE A 464 -4.63 -0.46 2.16
N SER A 465 -4.49 -0.29 0.83
CA SER A 465 -3.49 0.57 0.19
C SER A 465 -4.15 1.41 -0.92
N ASP A 466 -3.39 2.12 -1.74
CA ASP A 466 -3.98 2.92 -2.82
C ASP A 466 -4.62 2.06 -3.94
N VAL A 467 -4.30 0.77 -4.01
CA VAL A 467 -4.77 -0.17 -5.05
C VAL A 467 -5.35 -1.48 -4.50
N GLU A 468 -5.19 -1.76 -3.21
CA GLU A 468 -5.67 -2.99 -2.57
C GLU A 468 -6.83 -2.69 -1.63
N ALA A 469 -7.91 -3.45 -1.75
CA ALA A 469 -9.12 -3.33 -0.96
C ALA A 469 -9.28 -4.49 0.03
N GLU A 470 -9.87 -4.18 1.18
CA GLU A 470 -10.46 -5.18 2.07
C GLU A 470 -11.90 -5.52 1.65
N HIS A 471 -12.61 -4.53 1.11
CA HIS A 471 -14.00 -4.67 0.71
C HIS A 471 -14.31 -3.77 -0.49
N ILE A 472 -14.99 -4.34 -1.48
CA ILE A 472 -15.57 -3.65 -2.64
C ILE A 472 -17.10 -3.81 -2.59
N PRO A 473 -17.90 -2.74 -2.77
CA PRO A 473 -19.35 -2.84 -2.56
C PRO A 473 -20.08 -3.67 -3.62
N GLY A 474 -21.18 -4.30 -3.21
CA GLY A 474 -22.05 -5.12 -4.05
C GLY A 474 -22.52 -4.48 -5.36
N CYS A 475 -22.66 -3.15 -5.36
CA CYS A 475 -23.11 -2.39 -6.52
C CYS A 475 -22.01 -2.16 -7.58
N ASN A 476 -20.74 -2.44 -7.29
CA ASN A 476 -19.62 -2.28 -8.23
C ASN A 476 -18.45 -3.23 -7.85
N MET A 477 -18.58 -4.50 -8.22
CA MET A 477 -17.59 -5.53 -7.91
C MET A 477 -17.48 -6.54 -9.04
N ALA A 478 -16.30 -7.10 -9.24
CA ALA A 478 -16.06 -8.19 -10.17
C ALA A 478 -15.10 -9.21 -9.56
N PHE A 479 -15.25 -10.49 -9.92
CA PHE A 479 -14.45 -11.59 -9.41
C PHE A 479 -14.07 -12.57 -10.51
N ARG A 480 -12.92 -13.24 -10.35
CA ARG A 480 -12.60 -14.41 -11.18
C ARG A 480 -13.64 -15.49 -10.93
N ARG A 481 -14.17 -16.10 -11.99
CA ARG A 481 -15.18 -17.17 -11.88
C ARG A 481 -14.67 -18.35 -11.06
N GLU A 482 -13.41 -18.73 -11.24
CA GLU A 482 -12.74 -19.78 -10.46
C GLU A 482 -12.66 -19.45 -8.96
N ALA A 483 -12.47 -18.18 -8.60
CA ALA A 483 -12.40 -17.76 -7.21
C ALA A 483 -13.78 -17.83 -6.53
N LEU A 484 -14.85 -17.47 -7.25
CA LEU A 484 -16.22 -17.68 -6.79
C LEU A 484 -16.51 -19.16 -6.57
N ALA A 485 -16.14 -20.02 -7.53
CA ALA A 485 -16.33 -21.46 -7.44
C ALA A 485 -15.57 -22.08 -6.25
N ALA A 486 -14.34 -21.62 -5.99
CA ALA A 486 -13.50 -22.14 -4.90
C ALA A 486 -14.08 -21.92 -3.50
N ILE A 487 -14.97 -20.93 -3.33
CA ILE A 487 -15.61 -20.62 -2.05
C ILE A 487 -17.13 -20.84 -2.05
N ASP A 488 -17.67 -21.50 -3.07
CA ASP A 488 -19.12 -21.75 -3.27
C ASP A 488 -19.96 -20.46 -3.35
N GLY A 489 -19.41 -19.41 -3.97
CA GLY A 489 -20.10 -18.15 -4.24
C GLY A 489 -20.54 -17.38 -2.99
N PHE A 490 -21.69 -16.71 -3.07
CA PHE A 490 -22.28 -15.88 -2.01
C PHE A 490 -23.04 -16.74 -0.99
N ASP A 491 -22.98 -16.39 0.30
CA ASP A 491 -23.70 -17.13 1.35
C ASP A 491 -25.21 -16.78 1.30
N PRO A 492 -26.12 -17.75 1.04
CA PRO A 492 -27.57 -17.50 0.93
C PRO A 492 -28.25 -16.97 2.19
N ARG A 493 -27.58 -17.00 3.36
CA ARG A 493 -28.11 -16.38 4.59
C ARG A 493 -28.35 -14.87 4.45
N TYR A 494 -27.61 -14.22 3.56
CA TYR A 494 -27.70 -12.79 3.30
C TYR A 494 -28.70 -12.51 2.18
N ARG A 495 -29.96 -12.30 2.54
CA ARG A 495 -31.02 -12.09 1.55
C ARG A 495 -31.11 -10.67 0.98
N ALA A 496 -30.42 -9.68 1.57
CA ALA A 496 -30.61 -8.27 1.22
C ALA A 496 -29.36 -7.38 1.32
N ALA A 497 -28.41 -7.69 2.22
CA ALA A 497 -27.19 -6.91 2.40
C ALA A 497 -26.13 -7.71 3.20
N GLY A 498 -24.88 -7.28 3.12
CA GLY A 498 -23.73 -7.83 3.85
C GLY A 498 -23.13 -9.08 3.21
N ASP A 499 -23.67 -9.53 2.09
CA ASP A 499 -23.13 -10.63 1.29
C ASP A 499 -21.84 -10.27 0.57
N ASP A 500 -21.71 -9.02 0.13
CA ASP A 500 -20.48 -8.43 -0.43
C ASP A 500 -19.32 -8.43 0.60
N VAL A 501 -19.59 -8.00 1.82
CA VAL A 501 -18.64 -8.02 2.94
C VAL A 501 -18.20 -9.45 3.27
N ASP A 502 -19.16 -10.37 3.41
CA ASP A 502 -18.88 -11.78 3.69
C ASP A 502 -18.03 -12.45 2.60
N LEU A 503 -18.38 -12.22 1.34
CA LEU A 503 -17.66 -12.78 0.20
C LEU A 503 -16.21 -12.28 0.17
N CYS A 504 -16.00 -10.97 0.33
CA CYS A 504 -14.65 -10.38 0.34
C CYS A 504 -13.78 -11.01 1.43
N TRP A 505 -14.30 -11.19 2.65
CA TRP A 505 -13.54 -11.83 3.72
C TRP A 505 -13.27 -13.31 3.47
N ARG A 506 -14.21 -14.08 2.92
CA ARG A 506 -13.97 -15.48 2.56
C ARG A 506 -12.88 -15.63 1.49
N LEU A 507 -12.89 -14.76 0.47
CA LEU A 507 -11.84 -14.72 -0.56
C LEU A 507 -10.47 -14.37 0.05
N GLN A 508 -10.43 -13.47 1.02
CA GLN A 508 -9.18 -13.14 1.72
C GLN A 508 -8.71 -14.26 2.64
N GLU A 509 -9.61 -14.97 3.32
CA GLU A 509 -9.25 -16.14 4.14
C GLU A 509 -8.72 -17.31 3.31
N SER A 510 -9.16 -17.45 2.06
CA SER A 510 -8.57 -18.40 1.11
C SER A 510 -7.23 -17.93 0.52
N GLY A 511 -6.67 -16.80 0.99
CA GLY A 511 -5.40 -16.22 0.53
C GLY A 511 -5.53 -15.29 -0.69
N GLY A 512 -6.73 -15.04 -1.18
CA GLY A 512 -6.99 -14.15 -2.30
C GLY A 512 -6.83 -12.67 -1.95
N ARG A 513 -6.51 -11.85 -2.95
CA ARG A 513 -6.35 -10.39 -2.80
C ARG A 513 -7.36 -9.65 -3.65
N ILE A 514 -7.84 -8.51 -3.16
CA ILE A 514 -8.87 -7.71 -3.83
C ILE A 514 -8.26 -6.39 -4.28
N GLY A 515 -8.34 -6.10 -5.57
CA GLY A 515 -7.87 -4.87 -6.19
C GLY A 515 -8.94 -3.78 -6.22
N PHE A 516 -8.51 -2.54 -6.38
CA PHE A 516 -9.37 -1.39 -6.61
C PHE A 516 -8.88 -0.57 -7.80
N HIS A 517 -9.76 -0.31 -8.76
CA HIS A 517 -9.46 0.53 -9.91
C HIS A 517 -10.33 1.79 -9.91
N ALA A 518 -9.71 2.95 -9.74
CA ALA A 518 -10.41 4.21 -9.61
C ALA A 518 -11.18 4.64 -10.88
N GLY A 519 -10.74 4.18 -12.05
CA GLY A 519 -11.43 4.40 -13.33
C GLY A 519 -12.67 3.52 -13.55
N ALA A 520 -12.80 2.39 -12.83
CA ALA A 520 -13.93 1.46 -12.98
C ALA A 520 -15.18 1.98 -12.28
N MET A 521 -15.66 3.17 -12.65
CA MET A 521 -16.78 3.81 -11.97
C MET A 521 -18.14 3.37 -12.51
N ASN A 522 -19.16 3.45 -11.65
CA ASN A 522 -20.55 3.42 -12.08
C ASN A 522 -21.38 4.50 -11.37
N TRP A 523 -22.59 4.69 -11.88
CA TRP A 523 -23.59 5.59 -11.34
C TRP A 523 -24.65 4.78 -10.62
N HIS A 524 -24.91 5.10 -9.35
CA HIS A 524 -25.82 4.34 -8.49
C HIS A 524 -26.88 5.27 -7.92
N HIS A 525 -28.14 5.06 -8.33
CA HIS A 525 -29.29 5.82 -7.89
C HIS A 525 -29.47 5.69 -6.38
N ARG A 526 -29.60 6.83 -5.69
CA ARG A 526 -29.82 6.84 -4.24
C ARG A 526 -31.30 6.83 -3.93
N ARG A 527 -31.66 6.28 -2.75
CA ARG A 527 -33.05 6.25 -2.29
C ARG A 527 -33.59 7.69 -2.19
N ASN A 528 -34.65 7.98 -2.93
CA ASN A 528 -35.27 9.31 -2.95
C ASN A 528 -36.39 9.49 -1.90
N SER A 529 -36.41 8.64 -0.86
CA SER A 529 -37.42 8.65 0.20
C SER A 529 -36.79 8.37 1.56
N LEU A 530 -37.17 9.15 2.57
CA LEU A 530 -36.74 8.97 3.96
C LEU A 530 -37.16 7.61 4.54
N ILE A 531 -38.34 7.14 4.18
CA ILE A 531 -38.87 5.84 4.63
C ILE A 531 -38.05 4.71 3.98
N ALA A 532 -37.72 4.84 2.69
CA ALA A 532 -36.87 3.87 2.00
C ALA A 532 -35.46 3.83 2.61
N TYR A 533 -34.87 4.99 2.89
CA TYR A 533 -33.59 5.09 3.59
C TYR A 533 -33.64 4.46 4.99
N TRP A 534 -34.69 4.73 5.79
CA TRP A 534 -34.88 4.11 7.10
C TRP A 534 -34.94 2.58 7.02
N ARG A 535 -35.75 2.03 6.09
CA ARG A 535 -35.86 0.58 5.88
C ARG A 535 -34.53 -0.03 5.43
N GLN A 536 -33.80 0.64 4.54
CA GLN A 536 -32.47 0.20 4.11
C GLN A 536 -31.49 0.12 5.29
N GLN A 537 -31.44 1.15 6.14
CA GLN A 537 -30.55 1.15 7.30
C GLN A 537 -30.95 0.11 8.36
N ILE A 538 -32.24 -0.22 8.52
CA ILE A 538 -32.66 -1.40 9.31
C ILE A 538 -32.10 -2.69 8.71
N GLY A 539 -32.19 -2.84 7.39
CA GLY A 539 -31.63 -3.99 6.66
C GLY A 539 -30.12 -4.12 6.87
N TYR A 540 -29.39 -3.01 6.81
CA TYR A 540 -27.95 -2.99 7.12
C TYR A 540 -27.66 -3.32 8.58
N GLY A 541 -28.45 -2.84 9.54
CA GLY A 541 -28.31 -3.25 10.94
C GLY A 541 -28.54 -4.75 11.15
N LYS A 542 -29.48 -5.35 10.42
CA LYS A 542 -29.67 -6.82 10.40
C LYS A 542 -28.46 -7.53 9.80
N ALA A 543 -27.94 -7.04 8.67
CA ALA A 543 -26.77 -7.62 8.02
C ALA A 543 -25.52 -7.57 8.91
N GLU A 544 -25.28 -6.44 9.58
CA GLU A 544 -24.21 -6.29 10.57
C GLU A 544 -24.34 -7.30 11.72
N ALA A 545 -25.55 -7.55 12.23
CA ALA A 545 -25.77 -8.55 13.26
C ALA A 545 -25.48 -9.98 12.77
N LEU A 546 -25.80 -10.30 11.51
CA LEU A 546 -25.50 -11.60 10.89
C LEU A 546 -24.00 -11.76 10.59
N LEU A 547 -23.34 -10.70 10.13
CA LEU A 547 -21.90 -10.64 9.91
C LEU A 547 -21.15 -10.78 11.22
N GLU A 548 -21.56 -10.07 12.28
CA GLU A 548 -20.97 -10.22 13.61
C GLU A 548 -21.10 -11.65 14.12
N ASP A 549 -22.25 -12.29 13.88
CA ASP A 549 -22.49 -13.68 14.27
C ASP A 549 -21.47 -14.64 13.62
N LYS A 550 -21.29 -14.51 12.29
CA LYS A 550 -20.38 -15.34 11.48
C LYS A 550 -18.90 -15.00 11.68
N TRP A 551 -18.57 -13.71 11.80
CA TRP A 551 -17.20 -13.14 11.83
C TRP A 551 -16.93 -12.31 13.08
N PRO A 552 -17.04 -12.88 14.30
CA PRO A 552 -16.89 -12.10 15.53
C PRO A 552 -15.53 -11.43 15.71
N GLU A 553 -14.46 -12.03 15.17
CA GLU A 553 -13.09 -11.51 15.24
C GLU A 553 -12.89 -10.25 14.40
N ARG A 554 -13.73 -10.02 13.37
CA ARG A 554 -13.78 -8.76 12.60
C ARG A 554 -14.48 -7.62 13.36
N TYR A 555 -15.07 -7.91 14.53
CA TYR A 555 -15.73 -6.92 15.36
C TYR A 555 -14.93 -6.62 16.63
N SER A 556 -14.81 -5.33 16.94
CA SER A 556 -14.23 -4.82 18.17
C SER A 556 -15.02 -5.27 19.40
N ALA A 557 -14.47 -4.99 20.58
CA ALA A 557 -15.13 -5.37 21.82
C ALA A 557 -16.56 -4.92 21.89
N VAL A 558 -16.83 -3.67 21.54
CA VAL A 558 -18.14 -3.04 21.69
C VAL A 558 -19.10 -3.27 20.51
N GLY A 559 -18.83 -4.24 19.61
CA GLY A 559 -19.74 -4.57 18.50
C GLY A 559 -19.59 -3.69 17.26
N HIS A 560 -18.46 -2.99 17.14
CA HIS A 560 -18.11 -2.24 15.93
C HIS A 560 -17.30 -3.06 14.97
N LEU A 561 -17.68 -3.01 13.70
CA LEU A 561 -16.88 -3.58 12.64
C LEU A 561 -15.52 -2.89 12.58
N ALA A 562 -14.45 -3.67 12.65
CA ALA A 562 -13.07 -3.20 12.62
C ALA A 562 -12.48 -3.52 11.24
N TRP A 563 -12.41 -2.49 10.39
CA TRP A 563 -11.71 -2.55 9.11
C TRP A 563 -10.20 -2.42 9.32
N ALA A 564 -9.42 -3.23 8.59
CA ALA A 564 -7.99 -3.04 8.43
C ALA A 564 -7.68 -1.86 7.48
N GLY A 565 -8.54 -1.63 6.47
CA GLY A 565 -8.41 -0.53 5.53
C GLY A 565 -9.10 0.78 5.94
N ARG A 566 -8.99 1.80 5.09
CA ARG A 566 -9.61 3.12 5.23
C ARG A 566 -10.83 3.26 4.33
N LEU A 567 -11.84 3.96 4.81
CA LEU A 567 -13.05 4.32 4.06
C LEU A 567 -12.82 5.59 3.25
N TYR A 568 -13.13 5.56 1.95
CA TYR A 568 -13.06 6.70 1.05
C TYR A 568 -14.44 7.01 0.47
N GLY A 569 -14.95 8.23 0.59
CA GLY A 569 -16.23 8.60 -0.03
C GLY A 569 -16.98 9.73 0.67
N ARG A 570 -18.09 10.15 0.06
CA ARG A 570 -19.04 11.11 0.67
C ARG A 570 -19.84 10.45 1.79
N GLY A 571 -20.26 11.24 2.77
CA GLY A 571 -21.07 10.73 3.89
C GLY A 571 -20.34 9.81 4.87
N VAL A 572 -19.03 9.56 4.70
CA VAL A 572 -18.21 8.85 5.69
C VAL A 572 -18.15 9.68 6.97
N GLN A 573 -18.74 9.15 8.04
CA GLN A 573 -18.72 9.76 9.36
C GLN A 573 -17.29 9.75 9.92
N LEU A 574 -16.57 10.85 9.71
CA LEU A 574 -15.30 11.08 10.40
C LEU A 574 -15.61 11.42 11.87
N ALA A 575 -15.00 10.71 12.82
CA ALA A 575 -15.06 11.11 14.21
C ALA A 575 -14.46 12.52 14.38
N ILE A 576 -14.83 13.22 15.46
CA ILE A 576 -14.28 14.55 15.75
C ILE A 576 -12.75 14.42 15.84
N PRO A 577 -11.97 14.99 14.90
CA PRO A 577 -10.53 14.82 14.90
C PRO A 577 -9.96 15.54 16.13
N PHE A 578 -9.45 14.78 17.09
CA PHE A 578 -8.74 15.31 18.24
C PHE A 578 -7.25 15.03 18.06
N GLY A 579 -6.53 16.07 17.67
CA GLY A 579 -5.11 16.00 17.31
C GLY A 579 -4.78 16.97 16.17
N ARG A 580 -3.57 17.53 16.19
CA ARG A 580 -3.08 18.33 15.05
C ARG A 580 -2.68 17.36 13.95
N ALA A 581 -3.32 17.44 12.79
CA ALA A 581 -2.83 16.78 11.59
C ALA A 581 -1.38 17.23 11.33
N ARG A 582 -0.47 16.27 11.17
CA ARG A 582 0.97 16.55 10.97
C ARG A 582 1.30 16.34 9.51
N VAL A 583 1.91 17.35 8.88
CA VAL A 583 2.50 17.20 7.55
C VAL A 583 3.92 16.70 7.74
N ARG A 584 4.30 15.60 7.09
CA ARG A 584 5.69 15.17 7.06
C ARG A 584 6.44 16.02 6.06
N GLY A 585 7.10 17.07 6.55
CA GLY A 585 7.86 18.00 5.72
C GLY A 585 9.26 17.52 5.35
N GLY A 586 9.83 16.51 6.04
CA GLY A 586 11.28 16.27 6.00
C GLY A 586 12.07 17.38 6.68
N VAL A 587 13.39 17.26 6.74
CA VAL A 587 14.27 18.30 7.32
C VAL A 587 14.10 19.60 6.51
N TRP A 588 13.80 20.70 7.22
CA TRP A 588 13.49 22.01 6.61
C TRP A 588 12.33 22.07 5.60
N GLY A 589 11.51 21.03 5.48
CA GLY A 589 10.43 21.01 4.48
C GLY A 589 10.87 20.48 3.10
N SER A 590 11.98 19.74 3.02
CA SER A 590 12.56 19.23 1.76
C SER A 590 12.01 17.87 1.30
N ALA A 591 11.12 17.22 2.05
CA ALA A 591 10.57 15.93 1.64
C ALA A 591 9.88 16.05 0.27
N ALA A 592 10.32 15.22 -0.67
CA ALA A 592 9.80 15.19 -2.04
C ALA A 592 8.29 14.92 -2.11
N TYR A 593 7.76 14.15 -1.13
CA TYR A 593 6.34 13.83 -1.01
C TYR A 593 5.87 14.11 0.42
N GLN A 594 5.29 15.29 0.62
CA GLN A 594 4.80 15.69 1.94
C GLN A 594 3.40 15.09 2.17
N SER A 595 3.32 14.07 3.02
CA SER A 595 2.05 13.42 3.35
C SER A 595 1.38 14.04 4.58
N LEU A 596 0.04 14.08 4.58
CA LEU A 596 -0.75 14.42 5.77
C LEU A 596 -0.99 13.18 6.63
N TYR A 597 -0.48 13.20 7.86
CA TYR A 597 -0.76 12.19 8.86
C TYR A 597 -1.88 12.70 9.76
N GLU A 598 -3.06 12.11 9.58
CA GLU A 598 -4.17 12.23 10.53
C GLU A 598 -4.22 10.95 11.36
N PRO A 599 -4.23 11.05 12.71
CA PRO A 599 -4.43 9.88 13.54
C PRO A 599 -5.80 9.27 13.23
N ALA A 600 -5.85 7.94 13.04
CA ALA A 600 -7.10 7.24 12.87
C ALA A 600 -8.01 7.55 14.08
N PRO A 601 -9.29 7.89 13.85
CA PRO A 601 -10.21 8.15 14.94
C PRO A 601 -10.36 6.89 15.78
N SER A 602 -9.75 6.90 16.95
CA SER A 602 -9.73 5.77 17.89
C SER A 602 -10.01 6.28 19.30
N GLY A 603 -10.78 5.50 20.07
CA GLY A 603 -11.13 5.81 21.45
C GLY A 603 -12.53 6.39 21.65
N LEU A 604 -12.73 7.09 22.78
CA LEU A 604 -14.03 7.58 23.27
C LEU A 604 -14.79 8.46 22.27
N LEU A 605 -14.08 9.13 21.35
CA LEU A 605 -14.65 10.07 20.38
C LEU A 605 -15.33 9.40 19.19
N ALA A 606 -15.10 8.10 18.99
CA ALA A 606 -15.84 7.30 18.02
C ALA A 606 -17.13 6.70 18.63
N LEU A 607 -17.29 6.70 19.96
CA LEU A 607 -18.46 6.14 20.63
C LEU A 607 -19.80 6.80 20.23
N PRO A 608 -19.88 8.13 20.00
CA PRO A 608 -21.13 8.75 19.56
C PRO A 608 -21.63 8.29 18.18
N LEU A 609 -20.76 7.64 17.39
CA LEU A 609 -21.11 7.07 16.08
C LEU A 609 -21.72 5.68 16.17
N MET A 610 -21.75 5.08 17.35
CA MET A 610 -22.26 3.74 17.53
C MET A 610 -23.80 3.72 17.53
N PRO A 611 -24.46 2.78 16.84
CA PRO A 611 -25.88 2.51 17.04
C PRO A 611 -26.23 2.34 18.53
N GLU A 612 -25.38 1.63 19.29
CA GLU A 612 -25.54 1.34 20.71
C GLU A 612 -25.34 2.56 21.63
N TRP A 613 -24.82 3.69 21.13
CA TRP A 613 -24.70 4.93 21.89
C TRP A 613 -26.06 5.42 22.40
N TRP A 614 -27.13 5.17 21.63
CA TRP A 614 -28.49 5.49 22.04
C TRP A 614 -28.95 4.66 23.25
N LEU A 615 -28.45 3.44 23.41
CA LEU A 615 -28.69 2.65 24.63
C LEU A 615 -27.93 3.22 25.82
N VAL A 616 -26.72 3.76 25.61
CA VAL A 616 -25.96 4.46 26.66
C VAL A 616 -26.70 5.73 27.11
N ILE A 617 -27.21 6.52 26.17
CA ILE A 617 -28.05 7.69 26.48
C ILE A 617 -29.28 7.28 27.29
N ALA A 618 -29.99 6.22 26.86
CA ALA A 618 -31.16 5.71 27.57
C ALA A 618 -30.82 5.22 28.99
N ALA A 619 -29.70 4.53 29.17
CA ALA A 619 -29.24 4.05 30.47
C ALA A 619 -28.86 5.20 31.42
N LEU A 620 -28.15 6.23 30.92
CA LEU A 620 -27.82 7.43 31.70
C LEU A 620 -29.09 8.23 32.05
N ALA A 621 -30.05 8.32 31.14
CA ALA A 621 -31.33 8.98 31.40
C ALA A 621 -32.15 8.24 32.46
N ALA A 622 -32.20 6.90 32.41
CA ALA A 622 -32.83 6.09 33.45
C ALA A 622 -32.16 6.29 34.82
N LEU A 623 -30.82 6.37 34.86
CA LEU A 623 -30.09 6.66 36.09
C LEU A 623 -30.39 8.07 36.64
N ALA A 624 -30.52 9.07 35.76
CA ALA A 624 -30.92 10.43 36.14
C ALA A 624 -32.37 10.47 36.66
N LEU A 625 -33.29 9.69 36.08
CA LEU A 625 -34.68 9.56 36.56
C LEU A 625 -34.76 8.94 37.96
N LEU A 626 -33.88 7.99 38.29
CA LEU A 626 -33.74 7.50 39.67
C LEU A 626 -33.33 8.62 40.64
N GLY A 627 -32.75 9.71 40.14
CA GLY A 627 -32.48 10.94 40.88
C GLY A 627 -33.71 11.62 41.47
N LEU A 628 -34.90 11.35 40.94
CA LEU A 628 -36.17 11.78 41.55
C LEU A 628 -36.44 11.07 42.88
N SER A 629 -35.92 9.85 43.06
CA SER A 629 -35.98 9.09 44.31
C SER A 629 -34.76 9.27 45.20
N TRP A 630 -33.59 9.61 44.62
CA TRP A 630 -32.35 9.86 45.35
C TRP A 630 -31.56 11.01 44.69
N PRO A 631 -31.71 12.27 45.19
CA PRO A 631 -31.18 13.47 44.54
C PRO A 631 -29.71 13.46 44.09
N PRO A 632 -28.75 12.77 44.76
CA PRO A 632 -27.36 12.69 44.29
C PRO A 632 -27.19 12.17 42.86
N LEU A 633 -28.10 11.31 42.36
CA LEU A 633 -28.03 10.82 40.98
C LEU A 633 -28.36 11.89 39.93
N LEU A 634 -28.94 13.04 40.31
CA LEU A 634 -29.13 14.17 39.40
C LEU A 634 -27.79 14.76 38.91
N LEU A 635 -26.67 14.47 39.59
CA LEU A 635 -25.32 14.79 39.10
C LEU A 635 -24.96 14.09 37.78
N VAL A 636 -25.74 13.10 37.35
CA VAL A 636 -25.60 12.42 36.05
C VAL A 636 -26.21 13.25 34.91
N VAL A 637 -27.08 14.22 35.18
CA VAL A 637 -27.75 15.04 34.14
C VAL A 637 -26.74 15.74 33.20
N PRO A 638 -25.65 16.37 33.68
CA PRO A 638 -24.61 16.89 32.78
C PRO A 638 -24.01 15.82 31.84
N ALA A 639 -23.83 14.58 32.31
CA ALA A 639 -23.35 13.48 31.48
C ALA A 639 -24.38 13.06 30.42
N VAL A 640 -25.68 13.05 30.74
CA VAL A 640 -26.76 12.85 29.76
C VAL A 640 -26.74 13.94 28.69
N CYS A 641 -26.64 15.20 29.10
CA CYS A 641 -26.57 16.34 28.18
C CYS A 641 -25.35 16.24 27.25
N LEU A 642 -24.18 15.90 27.79
CA LEU A 642 -22.97 15.69 26.98
C LEU A 642 -23.11 14.50 26.02
N ALA A 643 -23.72 13.41 26.47
CA ALA A 643 -23.94 12.22 25.64
C ALA A 643 -24.90 12.49 24.47
N ILE A 644 -25.90 13.36 24.66
CA ILE A 644 -26.82 13.83 23.59
C ILE A 644 -26.14 14.89 22.70
N ALA A 645 -25.36 15.80 23.27
CA ALA A 645 -24.69 16.86 22.52
C ALA A 645 -23.67 16.31 21.51
N ALA A 646 -23.04 15.17 21.82
CA ALA A 646 -22.03 14.55 20.95
C ALA A 646 -22.56 14.16 19.55
N PRO A 647 -23.62 13.32 19.40
CA PRO A 647 -24.17 12.98 18.09
C PRO A 647 -24.80 14.20 17.38
N LEU A 648 -25.39 15.15 18.12
CA LEU A 648 -25.91 16.39 17.55
C LEU A 648 -24.80 17.25 16.93
N THR A 649 -23.71 17.44 17.65
CA THR A 649 -22.54 18.20 17.18
C THR A 649 -21.93 17.53 15.94
N GLN A 650 -21.83 16.21 15.97
CA GLN A 650 -21.31 15.44 14.85
C GLN A 650 -22.20 15.53 13.60
N ALA A 651 -23.51 15.40 13.76
CA ALA A 651 -24.47 15.58 12.66
C ALA A 651 -24.38 17.01 12.09
N ALA A 652 -24.21 18.04 12.92
CA ALA A 652 -24.04 19.42 12.47
C ALA A 652 -22.72 19.61 11.69
N ILE A 653 -21.62 19.04 12.17
CA ILE A 653 -20.33 19.06 11.47
C ILE A 653 -20.46 18.37 10.12
N ALA A 654 -21.06 17.17 10.07
CA ALA A 654 -21.21 16.41 8.84
C ALA A 654 -22.12 17.14 7.82
N ALA A 655 -23.28 17.65 8.25
CA ALA A 655 -24.17 18.44 7.41
C ALA A 655 -23.50 19.72 6.88
N SER A 656 -22.66 20.38 7.67
CA SER A 656 -21.88 21.56 7.22
C SER A 656 -20.77 21.23 6.21
N ARG A 657 -20.33 19.97 6.16
CA ARG A 657 -19.31 19.46 5.22
C ARG A 657 -19.91 18.77 3.98
N ALA A 658 -21.23 18.55 3.97
CA ALA A 658 -21.94 17.92 2.86
C ALA A 658 -21.73 18.69 1.56
N ARG A 659 -21.62 17.96 0.45
CA ARG A 659 -21.39 18.54 -0.87
C ARG A 659 -22.44 18.05 -1.85
N PHE A 660 -23.06 19.02 -2.50
CA PHE A 660 -24.12 18.78 -3.45
C PHE A 660 -23.62 19.02 -4.87
N PRO A 661 -23.99 18.18 -5.86
CA PRO A 661 -23.62 18.37 -7.25
C PRO A 661 -24.11 19.72 -7.82
N VAL A 662 -25.31 20.14 -7.39
CA VAL A 662 -25.93 21.40 -7.82
C VAL A 662 -25.97 22.38 -6.66
N ALA A 663 -25.54 23.61 -6.90
CA ALA A 663 -25.63 24.69 -5.92
C ALA A 663 -27.11 24.98 -5.55
N PRO A 664 -27.42 25.27 -4.28
CA PRO A 664 -28.79 25.59 -3.87
C PRO A 664 -29.26 26.90 -4.55
N ARG A 665 -30.51 26.93 -5.02
CA ARG A 665 -31.10 28.09 -5.70
C ARG A 665 -31.43 29.22 -4.73
N SER A 666 -31.64 28.90 -3.46
CA SER A 666 -31.96 29.87 -2.40
C SER A 666 -31.32 29.50 -1.06
N ARG A 667 -31.28 30.47 -0.13
CA ARG A 667 -30.87 30.20 1.26
C ARG A 667 -31.80 29.21 1.97
N GLY A 668 -33.09 29.21 1.63
CA GLY A 668 -34.07 28.27 2.17
C GLY A 668 -33.79 26.83 1.75
N GLU A 669 -33.47 26.62 0.47
CA GLU A 669 -33.09 25.30 -0.05
C GLU A 669 -31.76 24.82 0.57
N ALA A 670 -30.78 25.71 0.73
CA ALA A 670 -29.54 25.38 1.41
C ALA A 670 -29.78 24.92 2.85
N LEU A 671 -30.65 25.61 3.59
CA LEU A 671 -31.04 25.23 4.95
C LEU A 671 -31.81 23.91 4.98
N GLN A 672 -32.73 23.68 4.04
CA GLN A 672 -33.48 22.43 3.92
C GLN A 672 -32.55 21.24 3.69
N ARG A 673 -31.61 21.34 2.75
CA ARG A 673 -30.61 20.28 2.48
C ARG A 673 -29.73 20.03 3.70
N TRP A 674 -29.30 21.09 4.40
CA TRP A 674 -28.54 20.97 5.64
C TRP A 674 -29.34 20.24 6.73
N LEU A 675 -30.60 20.63 6.97
CA LEU A 675 -31.49 20.01 7.95
C LEU A 675 -31.76 18.54 7.61
N LEU A 676 -32.00 18.24 6.33
CA LEU A 676 -32.27 16.87 5.89
C LEU A 676 -31.05 15.96 6.10
N THR A 677 -29.87 16.40 5.68
CA THR A 677 -28.62 15.67 5.93
C THR A 677 -28.33 15.53 7.43
N PHE A 678 -28.55 16.58 8.23
CA PHE A 678 -28.43 16.53 9.69
C PHE A 678 -29.34 15.46 10.30
N CYS A 679 -30.63 15.45 9.96
CA CYS A 679 -31.59 14.47 10.44
C CYS A 679 -31.19 13.04 10.05
N MET A 680 -30.73 12.82 8.81
CA MET A 680 -30.30 11.49 8.35
C MET A 680 -29.10 10.94 9.15
N HIS A 681 -28.19 11.81 9.62
CA HIS A 681 -27.07 11.40 10.47
C HIS A 681 -27.51 10.96 11.88
N LEU A 682 -28.62 11.50 12.40
CA LEU A 682 -29.19 11.09 13.68
C LEU A 682 -30.07 9.84 13.55
N VAL A 683 -30.79 9.76 12.45
CA VAL A 683 -31.76 8.69 12.14
C VAL A 683 -31.06 7.36 11.82
N GLN A 684 -29.91 7.40 11.14
CA GLN A 684 -29.24 6.18 10.69
C GLN A 684 -28.79 5.26 11.82
N PRO A 685 -28.14 5.72 12.91
CA PRO A 685 -27.71 4.83 13.99
C PRO A 685 -28.91 4.21 14.71
N LEU A 686 -30.03 4.95 14.83
CA LEU A 686 -31.29 4.44 15.40
C LEU A 686 -31.90 3.33 14.52
N ALA A 687 -31.91 3.52 13.20
CA ALA A 687 -32.39 2.53 12.25
C ALA A 687 -31.53 1.25 12.30
N ARG A 688 -30.20 1.39 12.30
CA ARG A 688 -29.27 0.25 12.42
C ARG A 688 -29.44 -0.47 13.76
N LEU A 689 -29.56 0.27 14.86
CA LEU A 689 -29.82 -0.30 16.18
C LEU A 689 -31.09 -1.14 16.19
N THR A 690 -32.16 -0.65 15.57
CA THR A 690 -33.43 -1.39 15.45
C THR A 690 -33.25 -2.72 14.70
N GLY A 691 -32.48 -2.70 13.61
CA GLY A 691 -32.13 -3.91 12.85
C GLY A 691 -31.30 -4.90 13.67
N ARG A 692 -30.29 -4.40 14.40
CA ARG A 692 -29.41 -5.23 15.23
C ARG A 692 -30.13 -5.84 16.43
N ILE A 693 -30.97 -5.09 17.14
CA ILE A 693 -31.73 -5.58 18.32
C ILE A 693 -32.58 -6.81 17.95
N ARG A 694 -33.23 -6.79 16.79
CA ARG A 694 -34.09 -7.89 16.32
C ARG A 694 -33.32 -9.19 16.03
N HIS A 695 -32.03 -9.10 15.77
CA HIS A 695 -31.17 -10.23 15.36
C HIS A 695 -30.01 -10.50 16.33
N GLY A 696 -29.97 -9.80 17.46
CA GLY A 696 -29.01 -9.96 18.58
C GLY A 696 -27.90 -8.91 18.59
N LEU A 697 -27.66 -8.30 19.76
CA LEU A 697 -26.48 -7.45 20.01
C LEU A 697 -25.36 -8.20 20.70
N THR A 698 -24.11 -7.77 20.47
CA THR A 698 -22.89 -8.26 21.14
C THR A 698 -23.04 -8.51 22.64
N PRO A 699 -23.61 -7.60 23.46
CA PRO A 699 -23.73 -7.82 24.92
C PRO A 699 -24.66 -8.99 25.29
N TRP A 700 -25.58 -9.36 24.41
CA TRP A 700 -26.64 -10.34 24.66
C TRP A 700 -26.36 -11.69 23.97
N ARG A 701 -25.48 -11.71 22.95
CA ARG A 701 -25.01 -12.94 22.31
C ARG A 701 -24.30 -13.81 23.33
N ARG A 702 -24.69 -15.09 23.39
CA ARG A 702 -24.03 -16.11 24.22
C ARG A 702 -23.11 -16.90 23.30
N ARG A 703 -21.80 -16.85 23.55
CA ARG A 703 -20.81 -17.65 22.82
C ARG A 703 -20.04 -18.55 23.77
N GLY A 704 -19.66 -19.72 23.27
CA GLY A 704 -19.00 -20.79 24.03
C GLY A 704 -19.86 -21.45 25.10
N ARG A 705 -19.42 -22.61 25.60
CA ARG A 705 -20.00 -23.28 26.77
C ARG A 705 -19.23 -22.85 28.01
N ALA A 706 -19.92 -22.21 28.97
CA ALA A 706 -19.30 -21.90 30.26
C ALA A 706 -19.12 -23.22 31.02
N SER A 707 -17.87 -23.63 31.28
CA SER A 707 -17.63 -24.78 32.17
C SER A 707 -17.85 -24.32 33.62
N THR A 708 -18.60 -25.11 34.38
CA THR A 708 -18.90 -24.85 35.80
C THR A 708 -17.74 -25.18 36.74
N LEU A 709 -16.61 -25.69 36.21
CA LEU A 709 -15.51 -26.30 36.97
C LEU A 709 -14.12 -25.72 36.68
N ALA A 710 -13.99 -24.59 35.98
CA ALA A 710 -12.68 -24.04 35.65
C ALA A 710 -11.92 -23.57 36.91
N ARG A 711 -10.84 -24.28 37.29
CA ARG A 711 -9.86 -23.86 38.30
C ARG A 711 -9.42 -22.42 38.02
N ALA A 712 -9.29 -21.59 39.07
CA ALA A 712 -8.97 -20.16 38.97
C ALA A 712 -7.61 -19.83 38.30
N ARG A 713 -6.75 -20.84 38.07
CA ARG A 713 -5.54 -20.75 37.25
C ARG A 713 -5.40 -22.04 36.44
N PRO A 714 -5.13 -21.98 35.12
CA PRO A 714 -4.75 -23.16 34.37
C PRO A 714 -3.41 -23.68 34.90
N ALA A 715 -3.32 -24.97 35.23
CA ALA A 715 -2.03 -25.63 35.46
C ALA A 715 -1.30 -25.68 34.11
N GLN A 716 -0.29 -24.83 33.92
CA GLN A 716 0.45 -24.69 32.66
C GLN A 716 1.62 -25.67 32.63
N GLU A 717 1.31 -26.97 32.57
CA GLU A 717 2.38 -27.94 32.32
C GLU A 717 2.81 -27.82 30.85
N PRO A 718 4.13 -27.76 30.60
CA PRO A 718 4.65 -27.65 29.25
C PRO A 718 4.34 -28.93 28.45
N ILE A 719 4.14 -28.78 27.15
CA ILE A 719 3.83 -29.90 26.25
C ILE A 719 5.12 -30.28 25.53
N TRP A 720 5.55 -31.53 25.68
CA TRP A 720 6.62 -32.09 24.85
C TRP A 720 6.03 -32.58 23.53
N ALA A 721 6.66 -32.21 22.42
CA ALA A 721 6.31 -32.66 21.08
C ALA A 721 7.52 -33.36 20.45
N GLU A 722 7.30 -34.56 19.93
CA GLU A 722 8.36 -35.38 19.28
C GLU A 722 8.59 -35.01 17.81
N SER A 723 7.76 -34.14 17.24
CA SER A 723 7.84 -33.69 15.85
C SER A 723 7.94 -32.18 15.76
N TRP A 724 8.83 -31.69 14.90
CA TRP A 724 9.05 -30.27 14.67
C TRP A 724 7.88 -29.64 13.92
N GLU A 725 7.44 -28.48 14.37
CA GLU A 725 6.43 -27.65 13.68
C GLU A 725 6.74 -26.18 13.97
N SER A 726 6.54 -25.29 12.99
CA SER A 726 6.86 -23.87 13.17
C SER A 726 5.97 -23.25 14.27
N PRO A 727 6.48 -22.26 15.05
CA PRO A 727 5.70 -21.58 16.06
C PRO A 727 4.39 -20.97 15.53
N GLU A 728 4.42 -20.45 14.30
CA GLU A 728 3.25 -19.86 13.63
C GLU A 728 2.17 -20.91 13.40
N ARG A 729 2.53 -22.08 12.83
CA ARG A 729 1.56 -23.18 12.62
C ARG A 729 0.99 -23.70 13.93
N ARG A 730 1.80 -23.79 14.99
CA ARG A 730 1.32 -24.20 16.32
C ARG A 730 0.34 -23.18 16.89
N LEU A 731 0.63 -21.89 16.73
CA LEU A 731 -0.26 -20.81 17.16
C LEU A 731 -1.57 -20.80 16.35
N GLU A 732 -1.51 -21.03 15.04
CA GLU A 732 -2.67 -21.19 14.15
C GLU A 732 -3.54 -22.39 14.57
N ARG A 733 -2.92 -23.51 14.95
CA ARG A 733 -3.65 -24.68 15.45
C ARG A 733 -4.29 -24.43 16.81
N LEU A 734 -3.58 -23.75 17.71
CA LEU A 734 -4.13 -23.34 19.00
C LEU A 734 -5.31 -22.38 18.82
N GLU A 735 -5.17 -21.39 17.94
CA GLU A 735 -6.26 -20.51 17.53
C GLU A 735 -7.44 -21.31 16.97
N GLY A 736 -7.20 -22.23 16.04
CA GLY A 736 -8.24 -23.09 15.46
C GLY A 736 -8.96 -23.94 16.50
N ALA A 737 -8.22 -24.54 17.44
CA ALA A 737 -8.78 -25.32 18.54
C ALA A 737 -9.65 -24.48 19.48
N VAL A 738 -9.21 -23.26 19.81
CA VAL A 738 -10.00 -22.32 20.63
C VAL A 738 -11.25 -21.86 19.89
N ARG A 739 -11.15 -21.55 18.59
CA ARG A 739 -12.29 -21.19 17.74
C ARG A 739 -13.32 -22.33 17.67
N ALA A 740 -12.86 -23.58 17.61
CA ALA A 740 -13.73 -24.78 17.65
C ALA A 740 -14.56 -24.88 18.94
N GLN A 741 -14.11 -24.29 20.06
CA GLN A 741 -14.87 -24.20 21.31
C GLN A 741 -15.90 -23.06 21.33
N GLY A 742 -16.02 -22.30 20.24
CA GLY A 742 -16.92 -21.15 20.11
C GLY A 742 -16.46 -19.92 20.89
N VAL A 743 -15.16 -19.83 21.22
CA VAL A 743 -14.55 -18.65 21.85
C VAL A 743 -14.02 -17.71 20.77
N ILE A 744 -14.23 -16.41 20.94
CA ILE A 744 -13.74 -15.40 19.99
C ILE A 744 -12.23 -15.25 20.20
N VAL A 745 -11.44 -15.39 19.13
CA VAL A 745 -9.99 -15.23 19.17
C VAL A 745 -9.59 -14.04 18.32
N ARG A 746 -8.74 -13.17 18.87
CA ARG A 746 -8.08 -12.11 18.12
C ARG A 746 -6.57 -12.32 18.17
N ARG A 747 -5.90 -12.22 17.02
CA ARG A 747 -4.44 -12.23 16.94
C ARG A 747 -3.85 -10.93 17.48
N GLY A 748 -2.71 -11.02 18.14
CA GLY A 748 -1.88 -9.88 18.50
C GLY A 748 -1.41 -9.15 17.24
N GLY A 749 -1.45 -7.83 17.26
CA GLY A 749 -0.80 -7.03 16.23
C GLY A 749 0.72 -7.06 16.39
N GLU A 750 1.44 -6.50 15.40
CA GLU A 750 2.91 -6.44 15.39
C GLU A 750 3.54 -5.72 16.59
N LEU A 751 2.73 -4.96 17.34
CA LEU A 751 3.15 -4.15 18.50
C LEU A 751 2.62 -4.69 19.84
N ASP A 752 1.83 -5.76 19.82
CA ASP A 752 1.25 -6.35 21.02
C ASP A 752 2.26 -7.26 21.73
N ASP A 753 2.26 -7.24 23.06
CA ASP A 753 3.09 -8.11 23.92
C ASP A 753 2.42 -9.47 24.23
N TRP A 754 1.46 -9.86 23.39
CA TRP A 754 0.63 -11.06 23.53
C TRP A 754 0.29 -11.62 22.14
N ASP A 755 0.17 -12.95 22.04
CA ASP A 755 -0.05 -13.64 20.76
C ASP A 755 -1.55 -13.77 20.41
N LEU A 756 -2.38 -14.20 21.38
CA LEU A 756 -3.83 -14.33 21.19
C LEU A 756 -4.61 -13.68 22.34
N GLU A 757 -5.73 -13.04 22.02
CA GLU A 757 -6.74 -12.56 22.97
C GLU A 757 -8.02 -13.38 22.80
N LEU A 758 -8.39 -14.11 23.85
CA LEU A 758 -9.56 -14.98 23.89
C LEU A 758 -10.68 -14.28 24.65
N ARG A 759 -11.83 -14.10 24.00
CA ARG A 759 -12.96 -13.34 24.56
C ARG A 759 -14.19 -14.24 24.72
N GLY A 760 -14.68 -14.30 25.96
CA GLY A 760 -15.98 -14.89 26.29
C GLY A 760 -17.13 -13.88 26.25
N GLY A 761 -16.82 -12.58 26.11
CA GLY A 761 -17.79 -11.49 26.02
C GLY A 761 -17.14 -10.10 26.07
N LEU A 762 -17.84 -9.14 26.70
CA LEU A 762 -17.44 -7.73 26.80
C LEU A 762 -16.63 -7.42 28.06
N CYS A 763 -16.84 -8.19 29.12
CA CYS A 763 -16.43 -7.82 30.47
C CYS A 763 -15.11 -8.46 30.89
N SER A 764 -14.73 -9.59 30.28
CA SER A 764 -13.45 -10.27 30.53
C SER A 764 -12.92 -10.99 29.31
N TYR A 765 -11.59 -11.15 29.27
CA TYR A 765 -10.84 -11.84 28.23
C TYR A 765 -9.56 -12.44 28.80
N LEU A 766 -8.94 -13.38 28.09
CA LEU A 766 -7.60 -13.91 28.39
C LEU A 766 -6.63 -13.45 27.32
N ARG A 767 -5.40 -13.08 27.72
CA ARG A 767 -4.28 -12.88 26.80
C ARG A 767 -3.28 -13.99 26.97
N THR A 768 -2.80 -14.52 25.85
CA THR A 768 -1.93 -15.69 25.85
C THR A 768 -0.64 -15.40 25.11
N VAL A 769 0.46 -15.90 25.65
CA VAL A 769 1.78 -15.90 25.02
C VAL A 769 2.23 -17.35 24.90
N VAL A 770 2.74 -17.76 23.75
CA VAL A 770 3.26 -19.10 23.47
C VAL A 770 4.76 -18.99 23.21
N ALA A 771 5.53 -19.87 23.83
CA ALA A 771 6.94 -20.04 23.58
C ALA A 771 7.20 -21.49 23.13
N VAL A 772 8.01 -21.66 22.10
CA VAL A 772 8.45 -22.95 21.59
C VAL A 772 9.95 -23.02 21.75
N GLU A 773 10.43 -23.96 22.56
CA GLU A 773 11.86 -24.23 22.74
C GLU A 773 12.27 -25.43 21.88
N GLU A 774 13.37 -25.29 21.15
CA GLU A 774 13.96 -26.35 20.34
C GLU A 774 14.94 -27.17 21.17
N HIS A 775 14.74 -28.50 21.23
CA HIS A 775 15.58 -29.42 22.01
C HIS A 775 16.33 -30.46 21.13
N GLY A 776 16.39 -30.23 19.82
CA GLY A 776 17.10 -31.09 18.86
C GLY A 776 16.31 -32.35 18.45
N GLN A 777 16.74 -33.02 17.36
CA GLN A 777 16.07 -34.21 16.78
C GLN A 777 14.57 -34.00 16.46
N GLY A 778 14.17 -32.77 16.15
CA GLY A 778 12.77 -32.40 15.91
C GLY A 778 11.91 -32.30 17.17
N LYS A 779 12.48 -32.44 18.36
CA LYS A 779 11.77 -32.32 19.64
C LYS A 779 11.61 -30.86 20.04
N GLN A 780 10.39 -30.50 20.42
CA GLN A 780 10.04 -29.14 20.85
C GLN A 780 9.33 -29.17 22.21
N LEU A 781 9.70 -28.26 23.10
CA LEU A 781 8.98 -28.00 24.35
C LEU A 781 8.11 -26.76 24.18
N ILE A 782 6.80 -26.93 24.29
CA ILE A 782 5.82 -25.85 24.10
C ILE A 782 5.36 -25.36 25.47
N ARG A 783 5.50 -24.06 25.71
CA ARG A 783 5.00 -23.36 26.89
C ARG A 783 3.98 -22.33 26.47
N ALA A 784 2.93 -22.15 27.26
CA ALA A 784 2.02 -21.04 27.06
C ALA A 784 1.60 -20.42 28.39
N ALA A 785 1.62 -19.09 28.44
CA ALA A 785 1.17 -18.30 29.56
C ALA A 785 -0.15 -17.61 29.21
N ALA A 786 -1.22 -17.97 29.91
CA ALA A 786 -2.54 -17.33 29.79
C ALA A 786 -2.83 -16.44 31.01
N ARG A 787 -3.05 -15.15 30.79
CA ARG A 787 -3.34 -14.16 31.84
C ARG A 787 -4.75 -13.60 31.70
N PRO A 788 -5.61 -13.72 32.72
CA PRO A 788 -6.93 -13.15 32.66
C PRO A 788 -6.90 -11.64 32.85
N ARG A 789 -7.74 -10.95 32.08
CA ARG A 789 -7.95 -9.51 32.15
C ARG A 789 -9.44 -9.23 32.24
N THR A 790 -9.77 -8.21 33.01
CA THR A 790 -11.14 -7.69 33.14
C THR A 790 -11.18 -6.27 32.60
N ALA A 791 -12.18 -5.99 31.76
CA ALA A 791 -12.35 -4.68 31.16
C ALA A 791 -12.45 -3.62 32.28
N ILE A 792 -11.67 -2.54 32.15
CA ILE A 792 -11.62 -1.47 33.16
C ILE A 792 -13.03 -0.90 33.38
N LEU A 793 -13.75 -0.63 32.29
CA LEU A 793 -15.11 -0.09 32.36
C LEU A 793 -16.06 -1.01 33.15
N ALA A 794 -16.03 -2.33 32.89
CA ALA A 794 -16.88 -3.27 33.61
C ALA A 794 -16.56 -3.30 35.12
N ARG A 795 -15.27 -3.29 35.49
CA ARG A 795 -14.85 -3.23 36.91
C ARG A 795 -15.29 -1.94 37.59
N VAL A 796 -15.05 -0.80 36.95
CA VAL A 796 -15.43 0.51 37.47
C VAL A 796 -16.95 0.61 37.61
N SER A 797 -17.71 0.18 36.61
CA SER A 797 -19.18 0.15 36.66
C SER A 797 -19.71 -0.72 37.80
N THR A 798 -19.14 -1.91 38.06
CA THR A 798 -19.52 -2.75 39.20
C THR A 798 -19.25 -2.04 40.53
N LEU A 799 -18.03 -1.50 40.72
CA LEU A 799 -17.62 -0.87 41.99
C LEU A 799 -18.41 0.41 42.26
N VAL A 800 -18.60 1.26 41.25
CA VAL A 800 -19.38 2.50 41.37
C VAL A 800 -20.85 2.17 41.66
N SER A 801 -21.45 1.21 40.96
CA SER A 801 -22.85 0.82 41.22
C SER A 801 -23.02 0.28 42.64
N LEU A 802 -22.07 -0.51 43.13
CA LEU A 802 -22.10 -1.03 44.50
C LEU A 802 -21.94 0.09 45.54
N ALA A 803 -20.99 1.01 45.35
CA ALA A 803 -20.79 2.14 46.24
C ALA A 803 -22.02 3.07 46.29
N LEU A 804 -22.63 3.35 45.13
CA LEU A 804 -23.87 4.12 45.04
C LEU A 804 -25.05 3.38 45.67
N ALA A 805 -25.13 2.06 45.54
CA ALA A 805 -26.20 1.27 46.19
C ALA A 805 -26.12 1.36 47.73
N VAL A 806 -24.91 1.27 48.30
CA VAL A 806 -24.68 1.43 49.74
C VAL A 806 -25.04 2.85 50.20
N ALA A 807 -24.62 3.87 49.46
CA ALA A 807 -24.94 5.26 49.77
C ALA A 807 -26.46 5.55 49.67
N ALA A 808 -27.14 5.00 48.68
CA ALA A 808 -28.59 5.11 48.53
C ALA A 808 -29.34 4.41 49.68
N ALA A 809 -28.88 3.22 50.10
CA ALA A 809 -29.45 2.50 51.24
C ALA A 809 -29.28 3.28 52.55
N HIS A 810 -28.12 3.93 52.75
CA HIS A 810 -27.88 4.79 53.92
C HIS A 810 -28.77 6.04 53.91
N GLY A 811 -29.12 6.55 52.73
CA GLY A 811 -30.09 7.64 52.55
C GLY A 811 -31.55 7.20 52.47
N GLU A 812 -31.88 5.97 52.89
CA GLU A 812 -33.23 5.37 52.88
C GLU A 812 -33.92 5.33 51.51
N ALA A 813 -33.17 5.53 50.43
CA ALA A 813 -33.66 5.51 49.05
C ALA A 813 -33.67 4.07 48.49
N TRP A 814 -34.54 3.22 49.04
CA TRP A 814 -34.58 1.77 48.77
C TRP A 814 -34.76 1.39 47.31
N ILE A 815 -35.53 2.17 46.54
CA ILE A 815 -35.75 1.92 45.10
C ILE A 815 -34.44 2.11 44.33
N ALA A 816 -33.74 3.22 44.56
CA ALA A 816 -32.44 3.49 43.95
C ALA A 816 -31.39 2.46 44.40
N ALA A 817 -31.35 2.13 45.69
CA ALA A 817 -30.44 1.13 46.25
C ALA A 817 -30.62 -0.25 45.60
N ALA A 818 -31.86 -0.73 45.47
CA ALA A 818 -32.18 -2.01 44.84
C ALA A 818 -31.79 -2.03 43.35
N ALA A 819 -32.09 -0.96 42.61
CA ALA A 819 -31.75 -0.84 41.19
C ALA A 819 -30.23 -0.83 40.95
N LEU A 820 -29.48 -0.08 41.76
CA LEU A 820 -28.01 0.01 41.67
C LEU A 820 -27.33 -1.31 42.09
N LEU A 821 -27.84 -1.97 43.13
CA LEU A 821 -27.36 -3.28 43.54
C LEU A 821 -27.59 -4.34 42.45
N PHE A 822 -28.78 -4.33 41.84
CA PHE A 822 -29.09 -5.21 40.71
C PHE A 822 -28.13 -4.96 39.54
N ALA A 823 -27.85 -3.70 39.19
CA ALA A 823 -26.88 -3.38 38.15
C ALA A 823 -25.47 -3.90 38.47
N ALA A 824 -25.00 -3.74 39.73
CA ALA A 824 -23.72 -4.26 40.18
C ALA A 824 -23.64 -5.79 40.06
N LEU A 825 -24.69 -6.51 40.47
CA LEU A 825 -24.79 -7.97 40.35
C LEU A 825 -24.78 -8.43 38.88
N VAL A 826 -25.46 -7.72 37.98
CA VAL A 826 -25.46 -8.02 36.55
C VAL A 826 -24.05 -7.92 35.96
N PHE A 827 -23.31 -6.84 36.26
CA PHE A 827 -21.93 -6.69 35.79
C PHE A 827 -20.99 -7.74 36.39
N ALA A 828 -21.10 -8.02 37.70
CA ALA A 828 -20.30 -9.05 38.35
C ALA A 828 -20.55 -10.45 37.74
N ARG A 829 -21.81 -10.82 37.52
CA ARG A 829 -22.21 -12.08 36.88
C ARG A 829 -21.69 -12.17 35.44
N LYS A 830 -21.72 -11.07 34.70
CA LYS A 830 -21.16 -10.97 33.33
C LYS A 830 -19.65 -11.15 33.31
N ILE A 831 -18.91 -10.48 34.19
CA ILE A 831 -17.45 -10.66 34.33
C ILE A 831 -17.12 -12.14 34.60
N GLN A 832 -17.81 -12.75 35.57
CA GLN A 832 -17.58 -14.15 35.95
C GLN A 832 -17.83 -15.10 34.76
N ARG A 833 -18.94 -14.90 34.05
CA ARG A 833 -19.32 -15.73 32.90
C ARG A 833 -18.33 -15.59 31.75
N ASP A 834 -18.02 -14.36 31.33
CA ASP A 834 -17.12 -14.08 30.21
C ASP A 834 -15.73 -14.66 30.49
N HIS A 835 -15.28 -14.56 31.74
CA HIS A 835 -14.03 -15.16 32.20
C HIS A 835 -14.06 -16.70 32.12
N ALA A 836 -15.13 -17.33 32.60
CA ALA A 836 -15.29 -18.79 32.58
C ALA A 836 -15.34 -19.36 31.15
N VAL A 837 -15.98 -18.66 30.21
CA VAL A 837 -16.03 -19.07 28.79
C VAL A 837 -14.63 -19.02 28.18
N ALA A 838 -13.93 -17.90 28.33
CA ALA A 838 -12.61 -17.72 27.72
C ALA A 838 -11.57 -18.70 28.32
N LEU A 839 -11.61 -18.91 29.64
CA LEU A 839 -10.73 -19.86 30.32
C LEU A 839 -11.07 -21.31 29.97
N GLY A 840 -12.36 -21.66 29.91
CA GLY A 840 -12.82 -22.99 29.53
C GLY A 840 -12.39 -23.37 28.11
N GLY A 841 -12.55 -22.46 27.15
CA GLY A 841 -12.09 -22.69 25.77
C GLY A 841 -10.57 -22.80 25.65
N TRP A 842 -9.81 -22.00 26.41
CA TRP A 842 -8.35 -22.12 26.49
C TRP A 842 -7.90 -23.50 27.00
N VAL A 843 -8.46 -23.94 28.13
CA VAL A 843 -8.10 -25.23 28.75
C VAL A 843 -8.42 -26.38 27.80
N ALA A 844 -9.62 -26.39 27.20
CA ALA A 844 -10.00 -27.42 26.25
C ALA A 844 -9.07 -27.46 25.02
N ALA A 845 -8.66 -26.31 24.49
CA ALA A 845 -7.72 -26.24 23.38
C ALA A 845 -6.30 -26.72 23.76
N TRP A 846 -5.83 -26.36 24.96
CA TRP A 846 -4.53 -26.78 25.48
C TRP A 846 -4.48 -28.29 25.74
N ASP A 847 -5.54 -28.86 26.32
CA ASP A 847 -5.67 -30.31 26.54
C ASP A 847 -5.79 -31.07 25.21
N GLN A 848 -6.46 -30.50 24.21
CA GLN A 848 -6.54 -31.09 22.87
C GLN A 848 -5.15 -31.17 22.23
N LEU A 849 -4.36 -30.09 22.31
CA LEU A 849 -2.96 -30.06 21.86
C LEU A 849 -2.11 -31.11 22.60
N ARG A 850 -2.22 -31.16 23.93
CA ARG A 850 -1.49 -32.14 24.76
C ARG A 850 -1.84 -33.58 24.40
N SER A 851 -3.12 -33.90 24.26
CA SER A 851 -3.59 -35.26 23.95
C SER A 851 -3.18 -35.74 22.55
N ARG A 852 -2.90 -34.80 21.63
CA ARG A 852 -2.40 -35.11 20.28
C ARG A 852 -0.89 -35.30 20.28
N SER A 853 -0.15 -34.46 21.01
CA SER A 853 1.29 -34.67 21.20
C SER A 853 1.60 -35.97 21.95
N ALA A 854 0.76 -36.35 22.92
CA ALA A 854 0.86 -37.63 23.62
C ALA A 854 0.48 -38.84 22.75
N ARG A 855 -0.39 -38.66 21.74
CA ARG A 855 -0.79 -39.70 20.77
C ARG A 855 0.13 -39.81 19.57
N GLY A 856 1.20 -38.99 19.50
CA GLY A 856 2.20 -39.03 18.43
C GLY A 856 3.08 -40.29 18.38
N VAL A 857 2.78 -41.33 19.17
CA VAL A 857 3.41 -42.65 19.10
C VAL A 857 2.58 -43.68 18.30
N ALA A 858 1.31 -43.42 17.97
CA ALA A 858 0.54 -44.35 17.13
C ALA A 858 -0.73 -43.73 16.52
N VAL A 859 -0.72 -43.39 15.22
CA VAL A 859 -1.86 -43.40 14.27
C VAL A 859 -1.23 -43.36 12.86
N ALA A 860 -1.05 -44.49 12.16
CA ALA A 860 -2.03 -45.23 11.35
C ALA A 860 -2.71 -44.35 10.28
N GLN A 861 -2.44 -44.64 9.01
CA GLN A 861 -3.15 -44.07 7.86
C GLN A 861 -4.66 -44.37 7.98
N PRO A 862 -5.56 -43.51 7.48
CA PRO A 862 -6.97 -43.84 7.39
C PRO A 862 -7.17 -44.95 6.34
N ASP A 863 -7.60 -46.13 6.80
CA ASP A 863 -7.98 -47.26 5.94
C ASP A 863 -9.21 -46.92 5.09
N GLU A 864 -9.02 -47.07 3.78
CA GLU A 864 -10.06 -47.37 2.82
C GLU A 864 -10.56 -48.80 3.11
N THR A 865 -11.86 -48.94 3.35
CA THR A 865 -12.48 -50.24 3.56
C THR A 865 -12.77 -50.90 2.22
N GLY A 866 -12.10 -52.03 1.96
CA GLY A 866 -12.56 -53.13 1.09
C GLY A 866 -12.53 -54.44 1.92
N PRO A 867 -13.46 -55.38 1.72
CA PRO A 867 -13.58 -56.58 2.56
C PRO A 867 -12.72 -57.76 2.04
N ASP A 868 -12.70 -58.82 2.85
CA ASP A 868 -12.10 -60.17 2.69
C ASP A 868 -10.72 -60.34 3.34
N GLU A 869 -10.36 -61.40 4.06
CA GLU A 869 -10.98 -62.68 4.46
C GLU A 869 -10.03 -63.35 5.50
N THR A 870 -10.57 -64.11 6.47
CA THR A 870 -9.95 -65.26 7.21
C THR A 870 -8.63 -65.05 8.00
N GLY A 871 -8.55 -65.24 9.32
CA GLY A 871 -8.52 -66.53 10.04
C GLY A 871 -7.45 -66.49 11.16
N PRO A 872 -7.51 -67.34 12.21
CA PRO A 872 -7.02 -67.00 13.56
C PRO A 872 -5.72 -67.70 14.01
N ASP A 873 -5.19 -67.23 15.15
CA ASP A 873 -4.89 -68.00 16.38
C ASP A 873 -3.47 -67.87 17.02
N GLU A 874 -3.51 -67.99 18.36
CA GLU A 874 -2.49 -68.48 19.31
C GLU A 874 -1.49 -67.54 20.06
N THR A 875 -1.82 -67.31 21.36
CA THR A 875 -1.06 -67.57 22.62
C THR A 875 0.43 -67.17 22.74
N GLY A 876 0.84 -66.33 23.71
CA GLY A 876 1.24 -66.77 25.06
C GLY A 876 2.58 -66.09 25.53
N PRO A 877 2.98 -66.16 26.83
CA PRO A 877 3.45 -65.00 27.61
C PRO A 877 4.84 -65.12 28.31
N ASP A 878 5.12 -64.17 29.24
CA ASP A 878 6.07 -64.20 30.39
C ASP A 878 7.57 -63.87 30.13
N GLU A 879 8.42 -63.29 31.00
CA GLU A 879 8.40 -62.91 32.44
C GLU A 879 9.65 -62.03 32.81
N ALA A 880 9.57 -61.31 33.95
CA ALA A 880 10.60 -60.90 34.97
C ALA A 880 12.06 -60.50 34.61
N GLY A 881 12.60 -59.38 35.10
CA GLY A 881 13.23 -59.26 36.45
C GLY A 881 14.59 -58.49 36.41
N PRO A 882 15.27 -58.17 37.54
CA PRO A 882 15.40 -56.77 38.00
C PRO A 882 16.80 -56.26 38.49
N ASP A 883 16.84 -54.95 38.81
CA ASP A 883 17.46 -54.19 39.95
C ASP A 883 18.97 -53.95 40.24
N GLU A 884 19.16 -52.85 41.02
CA GLU A 884 20.26 -52.43 41.96
C GLU A 884 21.29 -51.34 41.51
N THR A 885 21.16 -50.05 41.91
CA THR A 885 21.69 -49.27 43.09
C THR A 885 23.21 -48.98 43.11
N GLY A 886 23.73 -47.74 42.98
CA GLY A 886 23.92 -46.65 43.99
C GLY A 886 25.43 -46.26 44.07
N PRO A 887 25.93 -45.29 44.89
CA PRO A 887 25.47 -43.93 45.26
C PRO A 887 26.59 -42.82 45.31
N ASP A 888 26.18 -41.54 45.51
CA ASP A 888 26.74 -40.39 46.31
C ASP A 888 28.25 -39.93 46.22
N GLU A 889 28.72 -38.67 46.45
CA GLU A 889 28.31 -37.55 47.35
C GLU A 889 29.06 -36.20 47.04
N THR A 890 28.42 -35.05 47.38
CA THR A 890 28.81 -33.64 47.73
C THR A 890 30.28 -33.11 47.73
N GLY A 891 30.67 -31.92 47.19
CA GLY A 891 30.55 -30.48 47.66
C GLY A 891 31.94 -29.90 48.11
N PRO A 892 32.24 -28.57 48.37
CA PRO A 892 31.72 -27.23 47.99
C PRO A 892 32.81 -26.12 47.63
N ASP A 893 32.37 -24.88 47.25
CA ASP A 893 32.96 -23.49 47.34
C ASP A 893 34.45 -23.16 46.96
N GLU A 894 34.95 -21.99 46.48
CA GLU A 894 34.64 -20.53 46.61
C GLU A 894 35.55 -19.68 45.62
N THR A 895 35.10 -18.48 45.18
CA THR A 895 35.83 -17.22 44.74
C THR A 895 36.89 -17.14 43.58
N GLY A 896 36.88 -16.01 42.83
CA GLY A 896 37.72 -15.67 41.63
C GLY A 896 39.19 -15.23 41.88
N PRO A 897 39.99 -14.68 40.92
CA PRO A 897 39.67 -13.64 39.93
C PRO A 897 40.32 -13.83 38.51
N ALA A 898 40.41 -12.75 37.73
CA ALA A 898 40.61 -12.65 36.28
C ALA A 898 41.99 -13.00 35.66
N GLN A 899 41.96 -13.16 34.32
CA GLN A 899 42.96 -12.89 33.26
C GLN A 899 43.68 -14.06 32.52
N VAL A 900 43.36 -14.12 31.22
CA VAL A 900 44.22 -14.28 30.02
C VAL A 900 45.21 -15.46 29.96
N ALA A 901 44.94 -16.44 29.09
CA ALA A 901 45.93 -16.95 28.12
C ALA A 901 45.26 -17.79 27.02
N ARG A 902 45.76 -17.64 25.80
CA ARG A 902 45.39 -18.36 24.57
C ARG A 902 46.05 -19.75 24.54
N GLY A 903 45.42 -20.66 23.80
CA GLY A 903 46.14 -21.61 22.93
C GLY A 903 46.23 -23.05 23.41
N ALA A 904 45.35 -23.91 22.88
CA ALA A 904 45.64 -25.29 22.50
C ALA A 904 44.47 -25.80 21.63
N GLU A 905 44.70 -25.95 20.33
CA GLU A 905 43.81 -26.69 19.42
C GLU A 905 43.88 -28.19 19.73
N PRO A 906 42.76 -28.93 19.77
CA PRO A 906 42.78 -30.38 19.61
C PRO A 906 42.60 -30.76 18.13
N GLU A 907 43.36 -31.77 17.72
CA GLU A 907 43.36 -32.43 16.41
C GLU A 907 41.96 -32.84 15.89
N PRO A 908 41.77 -32.92 14.56
CA PRO A 908 40.49 -33.27 13.97
C PRO A 908 40.18 -34.76 14.15
N ARG A 909 39.07 -35.07 14.83
CA ARG A 909 38.44 -36.40 14.80
C ARG A 909 37.89 -36.68 13.39
N GLU A 910 38.21 -37.86 12.87
CA GLU A 910 37.64 -38.40 11.63
C GLU A 910 36.10 -38.43 11.69
N PRO A 911 35.40 -38.09 10.58
CA PRO A 911 33.95 -38.12 10.53
C PRO A 911 33.45 -39.56 10.48
N THR A 912 32.63 -39.93 11.45
CA THR A 912 31.85 -41.17 11.47
C THR A 912 30.88 -41.19 10.27
N PRO A 913 30.67 -42.33 9.57
CA PRO A 913 29.79 -42.38 8.40
C PRO A 913 28.35 -42.09 8.81
N ALA A 914 27.74 -41.09 8.17
CA ALA A 914 26.34 -40.74 8.40
C ALA A 914 25.43 -41.91 7.99
N ALA A 915 24.56 -42.32 8.91
CA ALA A 915 23.50 -43.30 8.67
C ALA A 915 22.56 -42.82 7.55
N ASP A 916 22.14 -43.78 6.73
CA ASP A 916 21.31 -43.60 5.54
C ASP A 916 19.95 -42.93 5.88
N PRO A 917 19.51 -41.85 5.19
CA PRO A 917 18.26 -41.17 5.54
C PRO A 917 17.06 -41.99 5.05
N ARG A 918 16.15 -42.30 5.98
CA ARG A 918 14.87 -42.97 5.70
C ARG A 918 14.08 -42.24 4.59
N PRO A 919 13.34 -42.97 3.73
CA PRO A 919 12.69 -42.42 2.52
C PRO A 919 11.60 -41.34 2.78
N VAL A 920 11.13 -41.15 4.01
CA VAL A 920 10.10 -40.15 4.34
C VAL A 920 10.63 -38.70 4.33
N ALA A 921 11.91 -38.47 4.63
CA ALA A 921 12.50 -37.12 4.69
C ALA A 921 12.68 -36.46 3.31
N VAL A 922 12.88 -37.27 2.26
CA VAL A 922 13.09 -36.78 0.88
C VAL A 922 11.82 -36.13 0.32
N ALA A 923 10.63 -36.63 0.69
CA ALA A 923 9.36 -36.11 0.21
C ALA A 923 8.97 -34.75 0.83
N GLU A 924 9.33 -34.49 2.10
CA GLU A 924 9.13 -33.18 2.73
C GLU A 924 10.14 -32.13 2.25
N GLN A 925 11.39 -32.53 2.05
CA GLN A 925 12.44 -31.63 1.54
C GLN A 925 12.21 -31.23 0.08
N ALA A 926 11.58 -32.09 -0.73
CA ALA A 926 11.14 -31.76 -2.08
C ALA A 926 10.09 -30.62 -2.13
N ARG A 927 9.32 -30.41 -1.05
CA ARG A 927 8.31 -29.34 -0.94
C ARG A 927 8.88 -28.01 -0.41
N HIS A 928 10.16 -27.95 -0.03
CA HIS A 928 10.76 -26.71 0.45
C HIS A 928 10.83 -25.67 -0.69
N PRO A 929 10.51 -24.39 -0.45
CA PRO A 929 10.48 -23.36 -1.50
C PRO A 929 11.78 -23.28 -2.33
N ALA A 930 12.94 -23.37 -1.67
CA ALA A 930 14.24 -23.39 -2.34
C ALA A 930 14.44 -24.61 -3.27
N ALA A 931 13.99 -25.80 -2.85
CA ALA A 931 14.07 -27.01 -3.66
C ALA A 931 13.07 -26.98 -4.82
N THR A 932 11.86 -26.46 -4.58
CA THR A 932 10.84 -26.26 -5.61
C THR A 932 11.31 -25.26 -6.67
N ALA A 933 11.96 -24.17 -6.27
CA ALA A 933 12.54 -23.21 -7.19
C ALA A 933 13.72 -23.81 -7.97
N TRP A 934 14.60 -24.57 -7.31
CA TRP A 934 15.70 -25.28 -7.99
C TRP A 934 15.21 -26.26 -9.06
N ALA A 935 14.12 -27.00 -8.78
CA ALA A 935 13.51 -27.95 -9.69
C ALA A 935 13.02 -27.31 -11.01
N ARG A 936 12.82 -25.99 -11.05
CA ARG A 936 12.46 -25.26 -12.28
C ARG A 936 13.63 -25.07 -13.24
N ILE A 937 14.87 -25.12 -12.74
CA ILE A 937 16.09 -24.85 -13.53
C ILE A 937 17.03 -26.05 -13.61
N SER A 938 16.83 -27.08 -12.79
CA SER A 938 17.65 -28.30 -12.78
C SER A 938 16.80 -29.52 -12.48
N ALA A 939 17.02 -30.59 -13.26
CA ALA A 939 16.37 -31.89 -13.06
C ALA A 939 17.05 -32.73 -11.96
N LYS A 940 18.17 -32.27 -11.38
CA LYS A 940 18.85 -33.01 -10.30
C LYS A 940 18.06 -32.91 -8.99
N PRO A 941 17.78 -34.05 -8.33
CA PRO A 941 17.06 -34.06 -7.06
C PRO A 941 17.90 -33.42 -5.96
N VAL A 942 17.26 -32.61 -5.11
CA VAL A 942 17.87 -32.08 -3.89
C VAL A 942 17.80 -33.14 -2.81
N ARG A 943 18.95 -33.54 -2.24
CA ARG A 943 18.99 -34.56 -1.19
C ARG A 943 18.52 -34.02 0.15
N ALA A 944 18.88 -32.77 0.47
CA ALA A 944 18.40 -32.04 1.64
C ALA A 944 18.49 -30.53 1.47
N VAL A 945 17.68 -29.80 2.24
CA VAL A 945 17.76 -28.33 2.33
C VAL A 945 18.14 -27.95 3.76
N ALA A 946 19.28 -27.27 3.92
CA ALA A 946 19.76 -26.77 5.21
C ALA A 946 19.71 -25.23 5.24
N PRO A 947 19.02 -24.60 6.21
CA PRO A 947 19.00 -23.14 6.32
C PRO A 947 20.37 -22.61 6.76
N ILE A 948 20.93 -21.66 6.02
CA ILE A 948 22.14 -20.89 6.42
C ILE A 948 21.71 -19.58 7.08
N ARG A 949 20.69 -18.91 6.52
CA ARG A 949 20.14 -17.66 7.03
C ARG A 949 18.64 -17.63 6.80
N GLU A 950 17.89 -17.77 7.87
CA GLU A 950 16.43 -17.78 7.81
C GLU A 950 15.84 -16.38 7.59
N PRO A 951 14.71 -16.27 6.86
CA PRO A 951 14.00 -15.02 6.68
C PRO A 951 13.51 -14.52 8.05
N ARG A 952 13.82 -13.26 8.37
CA ARG A 952 13.28 -12.61 9.57
C ARG A 952 12.11 -11.70 9.19
N PRO A 953 11.03 -11.67 9.99
CA PRO A 953 9.94 -10.70 9.80
C PRO A 953 10.50 -9.28 9.76
N PHE A 954 10.03 -8.47 8.80
CA PHE A 954 10.40 -7.05 8.63
C PHE A 954 11.87 -6.76 8.28
N SER A 955 12.63 -7.79 7.91
CA SER A 955 14.02 -7.65 7.51
C SER A 955 14.13 -7.60 5.98
N ARG A 956 14.88 -6.62 5.44
CA ARG A 956 15.28 -6.58 4.02
C ARG A 956 16.35 -7.63 3.66
N ASN A 957 16.73 -8.46 4.63
CA ASN A 957 17.78 -9.44 4.48
C ASN A 957 17.31 -10.65 3.68
N SER A 958 18.04 -10.99 2.62
CA SER A 958 17.89 -12.22 1.86
C SER A 958 17.94 -13.47 2.76
N ALA A 959 17.12 -14.46 2.45
CA ALA A 959 17.18 -15.80 3.04
C ALA A 959 18.15 -16.66 2.24
N ILE A 960 18.92 -17.51 2.93
CA ILE A 960 19.99 -18.31 2.31
C ILE A 960 19.84 -19.75 2.79
N TYR A 961 19.81 -20.67 1.84
CA TYR A 961 19.68 -22.10 2.06
C TYR A 961 20.76 -22.86 1.29
N ARG A 962 21.25 -23.96 1.86
CA ARG A 962 22.14 -24.92 1.20
C ARG A 962 21.32 -26.08 0.68
N LEU A 963 21.42 -26.37 -0.61
CA LEU A 963 20.81 -27.51 -1.28
C LEU A 963 21.86 -28.62 -1.38
N CYS A 964 21.79 -29.58 -0.47
CA CYS A 964 22.77 -30.65 -0.36
C CYS A 964 22.72 -31.59 -1.58
N GLY A 965 23.87 -31.77 -2.22
CA GLY A 965 24.05 -32.67 -3.37
C GLY A 965 23.40 -32.20 -4.68
N ALA A 966 22.92 -30.96 -4.76
CA ALA A 966 22.19 -30.43 -5.93
C ALA A 966 23.10 -30.07 -7.12
N GLY A 967 24.41 -29.89 -6.91
CA GLY A 967 25.35 -29.40 -7.90
C GLY A 967 25.70 -30.39 -9.02
N VAL A 968 26.28 -29.87 -10.12
CA VAL A 968 26.60 -30.65 -11.32
C VAL A 968 27.60 -31.80 -11.04
N SER A 969 28.47 -31.63 -10.05
CA SER A 969 29.47 -32.63 -9.61
C SER A 969 29.12 -33.35 -8.30
N GLY A 970 27.87 -33.22 -7.81
CA GLY A 970 27.45 -33.76 -6.51
C GLY A 970 27.77 -32.88 -5.29
N GLY A 971 28.31 -31.68 -5.51
CA GLY A 971 28.51 -30.66 -4.47
C GLY A 971 27.22 -29.89 -4.12
N ASP A 972 27.30 -29.04 -3.10
CA ASP A 972 26.16 -28.28 -2.59
C ASP A 972 25.93 -26.98 -3.39
N VAL A 973 24.67 -26.53 -3.42
CA VAL A 973 24.25 -25.28 -4.09
C VAL A 973 23.67 -24.32 -3.06
N ILE A 974 24.09 -23.05 -3.10
CA ILE A 974 23.52 -21.98 -2.28
C ILE A 974 22.31 -21.39 -2.98
N ALA A 975 21.13 -21.59 -2.42
CA ALA A 975 19.89 -20.95 -2.84
C ALA A 975 19.66 -19.68 -2.01
N LYS A 976 19.73 -18.52 -2.66
CA LYS A 976 19.53 -17.21 -2.04
C LYS A 976 18.23 -16.59 -2.52
N HIS A 977 17.31 -16.32 -1.60
CA HIS A 977 16.03 -15.66 -1.85
C HIS A 977 16.11 -14.20 -1.42
N ALA A 978 15.81 -13.28 -2.33
CA ALA A 978 15.94 -11.85 -2.10
C ALA A 978 14.76 -11.07 -2.71
N SER A 979 14.46 -9.89 -2.14
CA SER A 979 13.49 -8.96 -2.74
C SER A 979 13.94 -8.51 -4.12
N ARG A 980 13.00 -8.19 -5.02
CA ARG A 980 13.28 -7.84 -6.42
C ARG A 980 14.48 -6.88 -6.63
N PRO A 981 14.59 -5.73 -5.95
CA PRO A 981 15.70 -4.80 -6.20
C PRO A 981 17.07 -5.34 -5.80
N VAL A 982 17.11 -6.21 -4.78
CA VAL A 982 18.33 -6.84 -4.28
C VAL A 982 18.75 -7.99 -5.19
N PHE A 983 17.76 -8.81 -5.58
CA PHE A 983 17.92 -9.90 -6.52
C PHE A 983 18.46 -9.39 -7.88
N GLU A 984 17.95 -8.29 -8.41
CA GLU A 984 18.38 -7.75 -9.71
C GLU A 984 19.85 -7.31 -9.71
N ILE A 985 20.31 -6.63 -8.66
CA ILE A 985 21.70 -6.21 -8.52
C ILE A 985 22.63 -7.44 -8.53
N GLU A 986 22.31 -8.42 -7.70
CA GLU A 986 23.13 -9.61 -7.53
C GLU A 986 23.10 -10.51 -8.78
N ARG A 987 21.94 -10.61 -9.43
CA ARG A 987 21.79 -11.29 -10.72
C ARG A 987 22.66 -10.65 -11.79
N VAL A 988 22.61 -9.33 -11.95
CA VAL A 988 23.45 -8.62 -12.94
C VAL A 988 24.93 -8.82 -12.63
N ALA A 989 25.33 -8.74 -11.34
CA ALA A 989 26.71 -8.99 -10.94
C ALA A 989 27.20 -10.39 -11.36
N HIS A 990 26.43 -11.44 -11.05
CA HIS A 990 26.82 -12.82 -11.36
C HIS A 990 26.64 -13.22 -12.82
N GLU A 991 25.59 -12.76 -13.51
CA GLU A 991 25.27 -13.13 -14.90
C GLU A 991 26.06 -12.32 -15.93
N GLN A 992 26.28 -11.04 -15.67
CA GLN A 992 26.76 -10.10 -16.70
C GLN A 992 28.12 -9.50 -16.40
N VAL A 993 28.44 -9.26 -15.12
CA VAL A 993 29.68 -8.58 -14.74
C VAL A 993 30.81 -9.58 -14.54
N LEU A 994 30.74 -10.40 -13.49
CA LEU A 994 31.82 -11.31 -13.10
C LEU A 994 32.29 -12.25 -14.21
N PRO A 995 31.43 -12.75 -15.13
CA PRO A 995 31.88 -13.56 -16.27
C PRO A 995 32.82 -12.83 -17.24
N ARG A 996 32.71 -11.50 -17.33
CA ARG A 996 33.51 -10.65 -18.21
C ARG A 996 34.80 -10.16 -17.56
N LEU A 997 34.95 -10.36 -16.25
CA LEU A 997 36.14 -9.96 -15.51
C LEU A 997 37.07 -11.17 -15.34
N ALA A 998 38.37 -10.95 -15.57
CA ALA A 998 39.41 -11.95 -15.35
C ALA A 998 39.79 -12.04 -13.85
N VAL A 999 38.79 -12.25 -12.98
CA VAL A 999 38.95 -12.42 -11.53
C VAL A 999 38.29 -13.71 -11.04
N PRO A 1000 38.80 -14.34 -9.97
CA PRO A 1000 38.15 -15.49 -9.36
C PRO A 1000 36.72 -15.15 -8.94
N ARG A 1001 35.77 -16.04 -9.26
CA ARG A 1001 34.34 -15.87 -8.99
C ARG A 1001 33.70 -17.21 -8.65
N ILE A 1002 32.56 -17.16 -7.97
CA ILE A 1002 31.68 -18.32 -7.82
C ILE A 1002 30.83 -18.52 -9.07
N GLN A 1003 30.51 -19.78 -9.38
CA GLN A 1003 29.61 -20.11 -10.46
C GLN A 1003 28.15 -19.79 -10.11
N LEU A 1004 27.42 -19.21 -11.06
CA LEU A 1004 25.96 -19.12 -11.03
C LEU A 1004 25.37 -20.30 -11.81
N TYR A 1005 24.47 -21.05 -11.18
CA TYR A 1005 23.75 -22.15 -11.81
C TYR A 1005 22.46 -21.70 -12.49
N GLY A 1006 21.84 -20.63 -11.99
CA GLY A 1006 20.66 -20.01 -12.59
C GLY A 1006 19.89 -19.16 -11.60
N ALA A 1007 18.79 -18.59 -12.08
CA ALA A 1007 17.91 -17.75 -11.29
C ALA A 1007 16.44 -18.09 -11.59
N VAL A 1008 15.57 -17.93 -10.60
CA VAL A 1008 14.11 -18.04 -10.76
C VAL A 1008 13.49 -16.77 -10.20
N GLU A 1009 12.75 -16.06 -11.05
CA GLU A 1009 12.19 -14.77 -10.69
C GLU A 1009 10.67 -14.81 -10.46
N SER A 1010 10.20 -13.86 -9.66
CA SER A 1010 8.78 -13.53 -9.48
C SER A 1010 8.58 -12.00 -9.56
N ASN A 1011 7.33 -11.55 -9.48
CA ASN A 1011 6.97 -10.13 -9.50
C ASN A 1011 7.44 -9.35 -8.25
N ARG A 1012 7.78 -10.03 -7.14
CA ARG A 1012 8.15 -9.38 -5.86
C ARG A 1012 9.52 -9.76 -5.33
N ASP A 1013 10.02 -10.92 -5.72
CA ASP A 1013 11.26 -11.52 -5.22
C ASP A 1013 11.91 -12.43 -6.27
N GLY A 1014 13.05 -13.00 -5.93
CA GLY A 1014 13.75 -13.94 -6.80
C GLY A 1014 14.69 -14.85 -6.02
N TRP A 1015 15.02 -15.97 -6.65
CA TRP A 1015 15.96 -16.98 -6.18
C TRP A 1015 17.19 -17.00 -7.07
N LEU A 1016 18.37 -16.87 -6.48
CA LEU A 1016 19.67 -17.09 -7.13
C LEU A 1016 20.28 -18.40 -6.63
N PHE A 1017 20.81 -19.20 -7.54
CA PHE A 1017 21.43 -20.48 -7.21
C PHE A 1017 22.92 -20.43 -7.53
N LEU A 1018 23.74 -20.39 -6.50
CA LEU A 1018 25.17 -20.11 -6.55
C LEU A 1018 25.97 -21.34 -6.09
N GLU A 1019 27.21 -21.44 -6.54
CA GLU A 1019 28.20 -22.38 -6.02
C GLU A 1019 28.43 -22.16 -4.51
N ASP A 1020 28.45 -23.26 -3.74
CA ASP A 1020 28.92 -23.21 -2.36
C ASP A 1020 30.45 -23.10 -2.34
N ALA A 1021 30.96 -21.92 -1.98
CA ALA A 1021 32.39 -21.64 -1.89
C ALA A 1021 33.05 -22.16 -0.60
N GLY A 1022 32.33 -22.90 0.24
CA GLY A 1022 32.83 -23.46 1.50
C GLY A 1022 32.83 -22.44 2.65
N GLU A 1023 33.45 -22.83 3.77
CA GLU A 1023 33.34 -22.08 5.04
C GLU A 1023 34.61 -21.30 5.44
N ARG A 1024 35.71 -21.44 4.69
CA ARG A 1024 36.99 -20.77 5.00
C ARG A 1024 36.96 -19.29 4.62
N ALA A 1025 36.60 -18.43 5.58
CA ALA A 1025 36.72 -16.99 5.47
C ALA A 1025 38.19 -16.53 5.54
N PHE A 1026 38.46 -15.30 5.10
CA PHE A 1026 39.77 -14.66 5.29
C PHE A 1026 39.84 -13.95 6.66
N ASP A 1027 41.04 -13.81 7.20
CA ASP A 1027 41.34 -13.12 8.45
C ASP A 1027 42.46 -12.07 8.26
N ASP A 1028 43.04 -11.57 9.36
CA ASP A 1028 44.08 -10.54 9.38
C ASP A 1028 45.35 -10.96 8.60
N ASP A 1029 45.72 -12.24 8.60
CA ASP A 1029 46.92 -12.76 7.95
C ASP A 1029 46.79 -12.78 6.42
N HIS A 1030 45.56 -12.64 5.90
CA HIS A 1030 45.25 -12.71 4.48
C HIS A 1030 45.08 -11.34 3.82
N GLY A 1031 45.34 -10.23 4.53
CA GLY A 1031 45.10 -8.87 4.04
C GLY A 1031 45.77 -8.53 2.70
N GLY A 1032 46.97 -9.08 2.44
CA GLY A 1032 47.68 -8.88 1.17
C GLY A 1032 46.96 -9.50 -0.03
N VAL A 1033 46.35 -10.68 0.14
CA VAL A 1033 45.57 -11.38 -0.88
C VAL A 1033 44.29 -10.59 -1.20
N VAL A 1034 43.61 -10.09 -0.17
CA VAL A 1034 42.39 -9.28 -0.31
C VAL A 1034 42.67 -7.96 -1.04
N ALA A 1035 43.74 -7.26 -0.65
CA ALA A 1035 44.14 -6.00 -1.28
C ALA A 1035 44.53 -6.18 -2.76
N THR A 1036 45.27 -7.25 -3.08
CA THR A 1036 45.65 -7.60 -4.46
C THR A 1036 44.42 -7.93 -5.31
N TRP A 1037 43.51 -8.77 -4.78
CA TRP A 1037 42.26 -9.11 -5.49
C TRP A 1037 41.41 -7.86 -5.74
N LEU A 1038 41.25 -6.99 -4.74
CA LEU A 1038 40.46 -5.77 -4.85
C LEU A 1038 41.03 -4.82 -5.91
N GLY A 1039 42.35 -4.65 -5.95
CA GLY A 1039 43.03 -3.83 -6.97
C GLY A 1039 42.79 -4.37 -8.39
N ARG A 1040 42.99 -5.68 -8.59
CA ARG A 1040 42.71 -6.33 -9.88
C ARG A 1040 41.26 -6.23 -10.31
N PHE A 1041 40.33 -6.43 -9.37
CA PHE A 1041 38.90 -6.30 -9.60
C PHE A 1041 38.54 -4.88 -10.06
N HIS A 1042 38.96 -3.86 -9.32
CA HIS A 1042 38.69 -2.47 -9.67
C HIS A 1042 39.26 -2.09 -11.05
N VAL A 1043 40.49 -2.48 -11.37
CA VAL A 1043 41.10 -2.21 -12.68
C VAL A 1043 40.33 -2.92 -13.80
N ALA A 1044 40.05 -4.22 -13.64
CA ALA A 1044 39.34 -5.00 -14.64
C ALA A 1044 37.91 -4.48 -14.86
N ALA A 1045 37.21 -4.13 -13.78
CA ALA A 1045 35.84 -3.62 -13.85
C ALA A 1045 35.77 -2.24 -14.49
N ALA A 1046 36.71 -1.34 -14.21
CA ALA A 1046 36.77 -0.04 -14.88
C ALA A 1046 36.96 -0.21 -16.38
N ALA A 1047 37.90 -1.05 -16.81
CA ALA A 1047 38.14 -1.33 -18.22
C ALA A 1047 36.92 -1.94 -18.93
N ALA A 1048 36.23 -2.90 -18.29
CA ALA A 1048 35.04 -3.53 -18.85
C ALA A 1048 33.82 -2.58 -18.87
N SER A 1049 33.71 -1.69 -17.89
CA SER A 1049 32.56 -0.79 -17.75
C SER A 1049 32.46 0.26 -18.85
N ALA A 1050 33.59 0.64 -19.47
CA ALA A 1050 33.65 1.62 -20.55
C ALA A 1050 32.82 1.23 -21.79
N THR A 1051 32.41 -0.04 -21.92
CA THR A 1051 31.69 -0.56 -23.09
C THR A 1051 30.40 -1.32 -22.77
N ALA A 1052 30.15 -1.68 -21.51
CA ALA A 1052 29.17 -2.73 -21.18
C ALA A 1052 27.82 -2.26 -20.60
N GLY A 1053 27.69 -0.99 -20.18
CA GLY A 1053 26.42 -0.36 -19.81
C GLY A 1053 25.55 -1.13 -18.80
N TRP A 1054 26.14 -1.74 -17.76
CA TRP A 1054 25.38 -2.59 -16.82
C TRP A 1054 24.36 -1.76 -15.99
N PRO A 1055 23.13 -2.26 -15.78
CA PRO A 1055 22.09 -1.54 -15.04
C PRO A 1055 22.29 -1.65 -13.51
N LEU A 1056 23.46 -1.27 -13.02
CA LEU A 1056 23.81 -1.28 -11.60
C LEU A 1056 23.69 0.11 -10.98
N PRO A 1057 23.34 0.22 -9.70
CA PRO A 1057 23.07 1.51 -9.09
C PRO A 1057 24.36 2.33 -8.89
N SER A 1058 24.26 3.65 -8.92
CA SER A 1058 25.41 4.53 -8.65
C SER A 1058 25.92 4.37 -7.20
N GLN A 1059 27.23 4.39 -7.01
CA GLN A 1059 27.94 4.41 -5.72
C GLN A 1059 28.86 5.63 -5.62
N HIS A 1060 28.53 6.71 -6.35
CA HIS A 1060 29.21 7.99 -6.24
C HIS A 1060 28.90 8.67 -4.91
N ALA A 1061 29.78 9.56 -4.45
CA ALA A 1061 29.65 10.28 -3.18
C ALA A 1061 28.31 11.03 -3.06
N SER A 1062 27.75 11.55 -4.16
CA SER A 1062 26.43 12.21 -4.17
C SER A 1062 25.30 11.33 -3.61
N ARG A 1063 25.30 10.03 -3.87
CA ARG A 1063 24.31 9.09 -3.31
C ARG A 1063 24.42 8.96 -1.80
N PHE A 1064 25.64 8.96 -1.27
CA PHE A 1064 25.87 8.84 0.16
C PHE A 1064 25.45 10.10 0.91
N ARG A 1065 25.56 11.28 0.29
CA ARG A 1065 25.02 12.53 0.84
C ARG A 1065 23.52 12.41 1.14
N THR A 1066 22.74 12.01 0.13
CA THR A 1066 21.29 11.83 0.26
C THR A 1066 20.96 10.77 1.31
N ARG A 1067 21.74 9.68 1.38
CA ARG A 1067 21.58 8.65 2.41
C ARG A 1067 21.84 9.19 3.83
N LEU A 1068 22.85 10.02 4.02
CA LEU A 1068 23.16 10.65 5.30
C LEU A 1068 22.04 11.59 5.72
N GLU A 1069 21.57 12.46 4.81
CA GLU A 1069 20.47 13.39 5.06
C GLU A 1069 19.21 12.63 5.51
N VAL A 1070 18.83 11.56 4.79
CA VAL A 1070 17.69 10.69 5.14
C VAL A 1070 17.88 10.00 6.50
N ALA A 1071 19.09 9.53 6.80
CA ALA A 1071 19.38 8.89 8.07
C ALA A 1071 19.26 9.87 9.24
N LEU A 1072 19.73 11.11 9.05
CA LEU A 1072 19.63 12.17 10.04
C LEU A 1072 18.19 12.57 10.31
N GLU A 1073 17.29 12.55 9.33
CA GLU A 1073 15.85 12.78 9.59
C GLU A 1073 15.31 11.77 10.61
N ARG A 1074 15.63 10.48 10.43
CA ARG A 1074 15.19 9.40 11.34
C ARG A 1074 15.79 9.56 12.74
N VAL A 1075 17.05 10.02 12.83
CA VAL A 1075 17.72 10.31 14.11
C VAL A 1075 17.09 11.50 14.82
N HIS A 1076 16.74 12.56 14.09
CA HIS A 1076 16.02 13.72 14.64
C HIS A 1076 14.65 13.33 15.19
N ASP A 1077 13.88 12.55 14.43
CA ASP A 1077 12.58 12.04 14.89
C ASP A 1077 12.71 11.19 16.16
N ALA A 1078 13.80 10.42 16.29
CA ALA A 1078 14.07 9.61 17.48
C ALA A 1078 14.42 10.46 18.72
N LEU A 1079 15.08 11.62 18.55
CA LEU A 1079 15.44 12.52 19.66
C LEU A 1079 14.22 13.10 20.39
N ASP A 1080 13.09 13.22 19.69
CA ASP A 1080 11.82 13.71 20.23
C ASP A 1080 10.97 12.63 20.90
N GLN A 1081 11.37 11.35 20.78
CA GLN A 1081 10.62 10.25 21.37
C GLN A 1081 10.87 10.12 22.89
N PRO A 1082 9.83 9.97 23.72
CA PRO A 1082 9.97 9.80 25.18
C PRO A 1082 10.78 8.56 25.60
N ARG A 1083 10.96 7.60 24.69
CA ARG A 1083 11.56 6.27 24.94
C ARG A 1083 13.09 6.26 24.79
N VAL A 1084 13.71 7.35 24.35
CA VAL A 1084 15.18 7.47 24.27
C VAL A 1084 15.71 8.05 25.58
N ALA A 1085 16.60 7.33 26.25
CA ALA A 1085 17.23 7.75 27.50
C ALA A 1085 18.07 9.03 27.29
N ASP A 1086 18.17 9.88 28.32
CA ASP A 1086 18.84 11.18 28.21
C ASP A 1086 20.33 11.08 27.84
N GLU A 1087 21.02 10.02 28.30
CA GLU A 1087 22.41 9.76 27.92
C GLU A 1087 22.53 9.46 26.42
N ASP A 1088 21.61 8.66 25.87
CA ASP A 1088 21.57 8.34 24.46
C ASP A 1088 21.19 9.57 23.62
N ARG A 1089 20.30 10.44 24.12
CA ARG A 1089 19.97 11.72 23.45
C ARG A 1089 21.19 12.61 23.30
N ARG A 1090 22.06 12.71 24.31
CA ARG A 1090 23.30 13.49 24.22
C ARG A 1090 24.22 12.95 23.11
N LYS A 1091 24.43 11.62 23.07
CA LYS A 1091 25.28 10.97 22.06
C LYS A 1091 24.69 11.08 20.65
N LEU A 1092 23.38 10.97 20.50
CA LEU A 1092 22.71 11.16 19.21
C LEU A 1092 22.75 12.62 18.74
N ARG A 1093 22.58 13.61 19.63
CA ARG A 1093 22.79 15.03 19.28
C ARG A 1093 24.22 15.30 18.83
N ARG A 1094 25.20 14.65 19.47
CA ARG A 1094 26.61 14.73 19.05
C ARG A 1094 26.83 14.09 17.67
N LEU A 1095 26.23 12.93 17.41
CA LEU A 1095 26.23 12.28 16.10
C LEU A 1095 25.69 13.21 15.02
N VAL A 1096 24.55 13.86 15.28
CA VAL A 1096 23.92 14.84 14.38
C VAL A 1096 24.88 15.98 14.08
N SER A 1097 25.42 16.64 15.11
CA SER A 1097 26.35 17.76 14.95
C SER A 1097 27.59 17.40 14.11
N LEU A 1098 28.17 16.22 14.32
CA LEU A 1098 29.31 15.76 13.53
C LEU A 1098 28.93 15.44 12.09
N SER A 1099 27.73 14.89 11.88
CA SER A 1099 27.22 14.57 10.54
C SER A 1099 26.86 15.83 9.76
N ASP A 1100 26.33 16.86 10.42
CA ASP A 1100 26.08 18.19 9.81
C ASP A 1100 27.39 18.87 9.42
N ALA A 1101 28.43 18.75 10.25
CA ALA A 1101 29.77 19.26 9.92
C ALA A 1101 30.38 18.50 8.73
N LEU A 1102 30.16 17.19 8.63
CA LEU A 1102 30.57 16.39 7.48
C LEU A 1102 29.80 16.80 6.20
N LEU A 1103 28.48 17.06 6.30
CA LEU A 1103 27.67 17.55 5.18
C LEU A 1103 28.11 18.93 4.70
N ALA A 1104 28.53 19.82 5.60
CA ALA A 1104 29.08 21.13 5.23
C ALA A 1104 30.37 21.02 4.40
N ARG A 1105 31.15 19.95 4.60
CA ARG A 1105 32.38 19.65 3.87
C ARG A 1105 32.18 18.59 2.77
N TRP A 1106 30.95 18.34 2.35
CA TRP A 1106 30.68 17.25 1.41
C TRP A 1106 31.32 17.46 0.03
N ALA A 1107 31.45 18.70 -0.42
CA ALA A 1107 32.09 19.02 -1.69
C ALA A 1107 33.59 18.62 -1.69
N GLU A 1108 34.29 18.92 -0.60
CA GLU A 1108 35.67 18.48 -0.37
C GLU A 1108 35.76 16.95 -0.35
N LEU A 1109 34.85 16.30 0.38
CA LEU A 1109 34.81 14.83 0.47
C LEU A 1109 34.53 14.15 -0.88
N ALA A 1110 33.64 14.72 -1.69
CA ALA A 1110 33.37 14.25 -3.04
C ALA A 1110 34.61 14.42 -3.92
N GLY A 1111 35.28 15.57 -3.86
CA GLY A 1111 36.54 15.79 -4.57
C GLY A 1111 37.65 14.82 -4.18
N LEU A 1112 37.73 14.43 -2.90
CA LEU A 1112 38.66 13.40 -2.43
C LEU A 1112 38.31 12.00 -2.95
N ALA A 1113 37.03 11.67 -3.08
CA ALA A 1113 36.59 10.41 -3.67
C ALA A 1113 36.87 10.34 -5.17
N ASP A 1114 36.73 11.46 -5.88
CA ASP A 1114 36.90 11.56 -7.34
C ASP A 1114 38.38 11.62 -7.77
N ALA A 1115 39.32 11.56 -6.82
CA ALA A 1115 40.76 11.46 -7.10
C ALA A 1115 41.17 10.15 -7.80
N MET A 1116 40.26 9.17 -7.86
CA MET A 1116 40.48 7.86 -8.48
C MET A 1116 39.42 7.61 -9.57
N PRO A 1117 39.77 6.92 -10.67
CA PRO A 1117 38.82 6.56 -11.73
C PRO A 1117 37.58 5.81 -11.22
N THR A 1118 36.44 6.07 -11.86
CA THR A 1118 35.19 5.35 -11.61
C THR A 1118 35.34 3.88 -11.99
N THR A 1119 34.87 2.99 -11.12
CA THR A 1119 34.87 1.54 -11.32
C THR A 1119 33.60 0.92 -10.75
N LEU A 1120 33.46 -0.40 -10.87
CA LEU A 1120 32.49 -1.15 -10.09
C LEU A 1120 33.05 -1.40 -8.69
N VAL A 1121 32.28 -1.10 -7.67
CA VAL A 1121 32.62 -1.38 -6.26
C VAL A 1121 31.73 -2.48 -5.70
N HIS A 1122 32.26 -3.27 -4.77
CA HIS A 1122 31.52 -4.29 -4.04
C HIS A 1122 30.54 -3.67 -3.03
N GLY A 1123 30.94 -2.59 -2.35
CA GLY A 1123 30.07 -1.79 -1.47
C GLY A 1123 29.81 -2.38 -0.07
N ASP A 1124 29.91 -3.71 0.12
CA ASP A 1124 29.97 -4.37 1.44
C ASP A 1124 31.13 -5.38 1.58
N LEU A 1125 32.35 -4.95 1.30
CA LEU A 1125 33.55 -5.76 1.51
C LEU A 1125 33.75 -6.08 3.01
N ALA A 1126 33.69 -7.37 3.37
CA ALA A 1126 33.87 -7.87 4.74
C ALA A 1126 34.25 -9.36 4.75
N ALA A 1127 34.95 -9.82 5.79
CA ALA A 1127 35.39 -11.22 5.96
C ALA A 1127 34.24 -12.24 5.82
N LYS A 1128 33.05 -11.92 6.37
CA LYS A 1128 31.83 -12.75 6.25
C LYS A 1128 31.43 -13.02 4.79
N ASN A 1129 31.78 -12.12 3.87
CA ASN A 1129 31.36 -12.12 2.47
C ASN A 1129 32.46 -12.65 1.53
N GLY A 1130 33.64 -13.03 2.01
CA GLY A 1130 34.69 -13.61 1.17
C GLY A 1130 35.05 -15.05 1.57
N ARG A 1131 35.50 -15.86 0.61
CA ARG A 1131 36.02 -17.21 0.84
C ARG A 1131 37.36 -17.41 0.15
N LEU A 1132 38.25 -18.15 0.80
CA LEU A 1132 39.56 -18.49 0.29
C LEU A 1132 39.56 -19.88 -0.35
N ARG A 1133 40.11 -19.99 -1.55
CA ARG A 1133 40.28 -21.23 -2.31
C ARG A 1133 41.75 -21.45 -2.61
N THR A 1134 42.21 -22.69 -2.52
CA THR A 1134 43.54 -23.06 -3.01
C THR A 1134 43.42 -23.46 -4.48
N SER A 1135 44.13 -22.76 -5.37
CA SER A 1135 44.28 -23.14 -6.77
C SER A 1135 45.73 -23.51 -7.09
N SER A 1136 46.00 -24.00 -8.30
CA SER A 1136 47.36 -24.28 -8.78
C SER A 1136 48.25 -23.03 -8.86
N ALA A 1137 47.67 -21.83 -8.83
CA ALA A 1137 48.38 -20.54 -8.85
C ALA A 1137 48.58 -19.91 -7.46
N GLY A 1138 48.10 -20.56 -6.39
CA GLY A 1138 48.18 -20.07 -5.02
C GLY A 1138 46.81 -19.90 -4.36
N LEU A 1139 46.75 -19.06 -3.33
CA LEU A 1139 45.53 -18.78 -2.59
C LEU A 1139 44.70 -17.71 -3.32
N GLU A 1140 43.46 -18.01 -3.66
CA GLU A 1140 42.52 -17.13 -4.37
C GLU A 1140 41.36 -16.71 -3.47
N LEU A 1141 40.91 -15.46 -3.64
CA LEU A 1141 39.73 -14.92 -2.97
C LEU A 1141 38.53 -14.93 -3.92
N VAL A 1142 37.39 -15.46 -3.47
CA VAL A 1142 36.10 -15.27 -4.13
C VAL A 1142 35.17 -14.47 -3.22
N MET A 1143 34.49 -13.48 -3.80
CA MET A 1143 33.52 -12.64 -3.09
C MET A 1143 32.09 -13.12 -3.33
N LEU A 1144 31.34 -13.13 -2.24
CA LEU A 1144 29.93 -13.47 -2.10
C LEU A 1144 29.13 -12.20 -1.79
N ASP A 1145 27.82 -12.26 -1.96
CA ASP A 1145 26.89 -11.21 -1.50
C ASP A 1145 27.11 -9.85 -2.19
N TRP A 1146 26.74 -9.78 -3.47
CA TRP A 1146 26.89 -8.60 -4.33
C TRP A 1146 25.72 -7.62 -4.26
N GLU A 1147 24.85 -7.73 -3.26
CA GLU A 1147 23.63 -6.93 -3.10
C GLU A 1147 23.86 -5.41 -3.07
N MET A 1148 25.08 -5.00 -2.69
CA MET A 1148 25.48 -3.59 -2.56
C MET A 1148 26.40 -3.13 -3.69
N ALA A 1149 26.56 -3.93 -4.75
CA ALA A 1149 27.42 -3.58 -5.88
C ALA A 1149 26.89 -2.36 -6.64
N GLY A 1150 27.80 -1.57 -7.22
CA GLY A 1150 27.40 -0.42 -8.03
C GLY A 1150 28.57 0.42 -8.56
N TYR A 1151 28.28 1.39 -9.42
CA TYR A 1151 29.29 2.18 -10.12
C TYR A 1151 29.70 3.44 -9.37
N GLY A 1152 30.96 3.59 -9.01
CA GLY A 1152 31.46 4.77 -8.31
C GLY A 1152 32.97 4.76 -8.13
N SER A 1153 33.44 5.66 -7.27
CA SER A 1153 34.84 5.67 -6.85
C SER A 1153 35.17 4.43 -6.00
N PRO A 1154 36.39 3.84 -6.12
CA PRO A 1154 36.84 2.73 -5.27
C PRO A 1154 36.93 3.07 -3.78
N ALA A 1155 36.75 4.35 -3.42
CA ALA A 1155 36.80 4.87 -2.07
C ALA A 1155 36.00 4.01 -1.06
N ILE A 1156 34.75 3.62 -1.35
CA ILE A 1156 33.92 2.87 -0.38
C ILE A 1156 34.56 1.54 0.04
N ASP A 1157 35.20 0.83 -0.89
CA ASP A 1157 35.84 -0.46 -0.62
C ASP A 1157 37.22 -0.28 0.05
N LEU A 1158 37.96 0.77 -0.31
CA LEU A 1158 39.18 1.17 0.41
C LEU A 1158 38.89 1.54 1.87
N GLY A 1159 37.80 2.26 2.11
CA GLY A 1159 37.31 2.56 3.45
C GLY A 1159 36.91 1.29 4.22
N ALA A 1160 36.39 0.27 3.53
CA ALA A 1160 36.08 -1.01 4.16
C ALA A 1160 37.38 -1.75 4.57
N LEU A 1161 38.39 -1.76 3.70
CA LEU A 1161 39.71 -2.31 4.00
C LEU A 1161 40.36 -1.61 5.20
N TRP A 1162 40.25 -0.28 5.29
CA TRP A 1162 40.74 0.50 6.43
C TRP A 1162 40.13 0.06 7.77
N TYR A 1163 38.83 -0.27 7.80
CA TYR A 1163 38.17 -0.69 9.03
C TYR A 1163 38.27 -2.19 9.32
N ALA A 1164 38.76 -2.99 8.36
CA ALA A 1164 38.82 -4.44 8.48
C ALA A 1164 40.09 -4.93 9.20
N TYR A 1165 41.20 -4.19 9.12
CA TYR A 1165 42.52 -4.63 9.60
C TYR A 1165 43.09 -3.70 10.67
N ALA A 1166 43.91 -4.25 11.56
CA ALA A 1166 44.57 -3.49 12.63
C ALA A 1166 45.62 -2.48 12.09
N ASP A 1167 46.37 -2.86 11.05
CA ASP A 1167 47.30 -1.98 10.34
C ASP A 1167 47.04 -2.03 8.81
N PRO A 1168 46.06 -1.27 8.31
CA PRO A 1168 45.60 -1.36 6.92
C PRO A 1168 46.49 -0.60 5.92
N ARG A 1169 47.32 0.34 6.40
CA ARG A 1169 48.06 1.26 5.52
C ARG A 1169 49.08 0.53 4.62
N PRO A 1170 49.88 -0.45 5.12
CA PRO A 1170 50.77 -1.23 4.26
C PRO A 1170 50.03 -2.08 3.22
N LEU A 1171 48.79 -2.50 3.49
CA LEU A 1171 47.97 -3.25 2.54
C LEU A 1171 47.42 -2.37 1.41
N ILE A 1172 47.01 -1.15 1.75
CA ILE A 1172 46.48 -0.16 0.79
C ILE A 1172 47.61 0.40 -0.08
N LEU A 1173 48.73 0.80 0.53
CA LEU A 1173 49.87 1.42 -0.18
C LEU A 1173 50.91 0.42 -0.69
N GLY A 1174 50.74 -0.87 -0.42
CA GLY A 1174 51.55 -1.94 -0.99
C GLY A 1174 50.78 -2.68 -2.10
N PRO A 1175 50.16 -3.84 -1.80
CA PRO A 1175 49.56 -4.71 -2.81
C PRO A 1175 48.42 -4.07 -3.63
N TYR A 1176 47.57 -3.22 -3.05
CA TYR A 1176 46.53 -2.52 -3.82
C TYR A 1176 47.12 -1.45 -4.77
N ALA A 1177 48.00 -0.60 -4.25
CA ALA A 1177 48.70 0.42 -5.03
C ALA A 1177 49.53 -0.18 -6.18
N ALA A 1178 50.14 -1.34 -5.98
CA ALA A 1178 50.89 -2.05 -7.03
C ALA A 1178 50.01 -2.46 -8.23
N GLU A 1179 48.74 -2.84 -8.00
CA GLU A 1179 47.83 -3.21 -9.08
C GLU A 1179 47.23 -1.96 -9.75
N VAL A 1180 46.79 -0.98 -8.98
CA VAL A 1180 46.12 0.22 -9.50
C VAL A 1180 47.10 1.23 -10.10
N GLY A 1181 48.25 1.47 -9.46
CA GLY A 1181 49.27 2.41 -9.94
C GLY A 1181 49.80 2.04 -11.32
N ARG A 1182 49.94 0.74 -11.62
CA ARG A 1182 50.34 0.25 -12.96
C ARG A 1182 49.31 0.54 -14.04
N ALA A 1183 48.02 0.54 -13.70
CA ALA A 1183 46.93 0.65 -14.68
C ALA A 1183 46.36 2.07 -14.82
N TRP A 1184 46.29 2.83 -13.72
CA TRP A 1184 45.62 4.13 -13.65
C TRP A 1184 46.58 5.30 -13.41
N GLY A 1185 47.86 5.05 -13.10
CA GLY A 1185 48.85 6.11 -12.87
C GLY A 1185 48.60 6.96 -11.61
N CYS A 1186 47.78 6.47 -10.67
CA CYS A 1186 47.47 7.17 -9.42
C CYS A 1186 48.68 7.17 -8.48
N SER A 1187 48.91 8.28 -7.78
CA SER A 1187 49.94 8.37 -6.74
C SER A 1187 49.46 7.76 -5.42
N ASP A 1188 50.38 7.38 -4.53
CA ASP A 1188 50.05 6.96 -3.16
C ASP A 1188 49.17 8.00 -2.44
N ALA A 1189 49.41 9.28 -2.70
CA ALA A 1189 48.64 10.39 -2.13
C ALA A 1189 47.18 10.44 -2.66
N ASP A 1190 46.91 9.99 -3.88
CA ASP A 1190 45.55 9.90 -4.41
C ASP A 1190 44.79 8.72 -3.77
N ILE A 1191 45.49 7.60 -3.56
CA ILE A 1191 44.94 6.42 -2.87
C ILE A 1191 44.64 6.73 -1.39
N GLU A 1192 45.52 7.46 -0.71
CA GLU A 1192 45.28 7.93 0.67
C GLU A 1192 44.06 8.87 0.75
N ARG A 1193 43.93 9.82 -0.20
CA ARG A 1193 42.78 10.73 -0.28
C ARG A 1193 41.46 9.99 -0.54
N ALA A 1194 41.46 9.04 -1.48
CA ALA A 1194 40.30 8.19 -1.74
C ALA A 1194 39.95 7.30 -0.54
N THR A 1195 40.96 6.80 0.18
CA THR A 1195 40.75 6.02 1.42
C THR A 1195 40.10 6.87 2.50
N LEU A 1196 40.54 8.13 2.69
CA LEU A 1196 39.93 9.06 3.64
C LEU A 1196 38.46 9.35 3.32
N ALA A 1197 38.14 9.61 2.05
CA ALA A 1197 36.76 9.75 1.60
C ALA A 1197 35.97 8.45 1.84
N GLY A 1198 36.56 7.31 1.53
CA GLY A 1198 36.02 5.97 1.74
C GLY A 1198 35.59 5.68 3.18
N ARG A 1199 36.44 6.07 4.14
CA ARG A 1199 36.14 5.97 5.57
C ARG A 1199 34.84 6.70 5.93
N ALA A 1200 34.66 7.91 5.39
CA ALA A 1200 33.43 8.67 5.58
C ALA A 1200 32.22 7.98 4.95
N LEU A 1201 32.33 7.53 3.70
CA LEU A 1201 31.23 6.84 3.01
C LEU A 1201 30.79 5.56 3.75
N ARG A 1202 31.74 4.81 4.34
CA ARG A 1202 31.42 3.63 5.17
C ARG A 1202 30.73 4.01 6.48
N ILE A 1203 31.15 5.09 7.14
CA ILE A 1203 30.45 5.58 8.34
C ILE A 1203 29.02 6.01 7.99
N VAL A 1204 28.83 6.73 6.88
CA VAL A 1204 27.52 7.14 6.38
C VAL A 1204 26.63 5.95 6.09
N ALA A 1205 27.14 4.94 5.37
CA ALA A 1205 26.40 3.71 5.11
C ALA A 1205 25.97 3.00 6.41
N ALA A 1206 26.85 2.97 7.41
CA ALA A 1206 26.56 2.36 8.70
C ALA A 1206 25.52 3.15 9.51
N ILE A 1207 25.57 4.48 9.48
CA ILE A 1207 24.56 5.36 10.10
C ILE A 1207 23.20 5.16 9.43
N GLU A 1208 23.16 5.15 8.09
CA GLU A 1208 21.94 4.89 7.32
C GLU A 1208 21.32 3.56 7.75
N TRP A 1209 22.09 2.48 7.70
CA TRP A 1209 21.60 1.14 8.05
C TRP A 1209 21.13 1.05 9.51
N ALA A 1210 21.87 1.65 10.44
CA ALA A 1210 21.49 1.69 11.85
C ALA A 1210 20.25 2.57 12.12
N SER A 1211 19.97 3.55 11.26
CA SER A 1211 18.82 4.45 11.38
C SER A 1211 17.51 3.86 10.87
N VAL A 1212 17.53 2.88 9.95
CA VAL A 1212 16.34 2.32 9.28
C VAL A 1212 15.29 1.84 10.29
N SER A 1213 15.73 1.24 11.38
CA SER A 1213 14.87 0.69 12.42
C SER A 1213 14.52 1.69 13.54
N LEU A 1214 15.00 2.94 13.49
CA LEU A 1214 14.67 3.97 14.51
C LEU A 1214 13.17 4.32 14.58
N PRO A 1215 12.41 4.36 13.47
CA PRO A 1215 10.97 4.61 13.53
C PRO A 1215 10.17 3.48 14.20
N TYR A 1216 10.78 2.30 14.39
CA TYR A 1216 10.09 1.08 14.83
C TYR A 1216 10.61 0.60 16.20
N PRO A 1217 9.74 0.21 17.16
CA PRO A 1217 10.17 -0.38 18.41
C PRO A 1217 10.78 -1.79 18.21
N PRO A 1218 11.80 -2.22 19.00
CA PRO A 1218 12.47 -1.49 20.07
C PRO A 1218 13.63 -0.59 19.59
N VAL A 1219 13.55 0.70 19.89
CA VAL A 1219 14.48 1.75 19.44
C VAL A 1219 15.90 1.60 20.05
N ALA A 1220 16.02 1.00 21.24
CA ALA A 1220 17.27 0.87 21.99
C ALA A 1220 18.40 0.16 21.23
N ARG A 1221 18.07 -0.81 20.35
CA ARG A 1221 19.07 -1.53 19.56
C ARG A 1221 19.71 -0.63 18.50
N SER A 1222 18.89 0.13 17.79
CA SER A 1222 19.31 1.08 16.75
C SER A 1222 20.14 2.22 17.36
N VAL A 1223 19.68 2.77 18.48
CA VAL A 1223 20.40 3.79 19.26
C VAL A 1223 21.78 3.29 19.71
N ARG A 1224 21.87 2.03 20.18
CA ARG A 1224 23.14 1.40 20.56
C ARG A 1224 24.10 1.20 19.40
N LYS A 1225 23.60 0.98 18.18
CA LYS A 1225 24.43 0.91 16.97
C LYS A 1225 24.92 2.31 16.57
N LEU A 1226 24.01 3.29 16.51
CA LEU A 1226 24.30 4.67 16.12
C LEU A 1226 25.35 5.33 17.02
N ARG A 1227 25.26 5.14 18.35
CA ARG A 1227 26.23 5.71 19.29
C ARG A 1227 27.67 5.21 19.06
N ARG A 1228 27.87 4.03 18.48
CA ARG A 1228 29.21 3.49 18.18
C ARG A 1228 29.92 4.25 17.06
N HIS A 1229 29.18 5.00 16.24
CA HIS A 1229 29.74 5.76 15.13
C HIS A 1229 30.16 7.18 15.51
N VAL A 1230 29.80 7.67 16.70
CA VAL A 1230 30.21 9.00 17.18
C VAL A 1230 31.74 9.12 17.23
N GLY A 1231 32.43 8.21 17.92
CA GLY A 1231 33.89 8.27 18.01
C GLY A 1231 34.60 8.09 16.65
N ARG A 1232 34.00 7.32 15.73
CA ARG A 1232 34.54 7.18 14.36
C ARG A 1232 34.40 8.46 13.55
N LEU A 1233 33.28 9.19 13.70
CA LEU A 1233 33.09 10.51 13.10
C LEU A 1233 34.04 11.53 13.72
N GLU A 1234 34.25 11.52 15.04
CA GLU A 1234 35.19 12.44 15.70
C GLU A 1234 36.62 12.25 15.18
N GLN A 1235 37.09 11.00 15.10
CA GLN A 1235 38.40 10.71 14.53
C GLN A 1235 38.47 11.11 13.05
N LEU A 1236 37.43 10.83 12.25
CA LEU A 1236 37.39 11.25 10.84
C LEU A 1236 37.47 12.77 10.69
N MET A 1237 36.72 13.53 11.51
CA MET A 1237 36.73 14.99 11.45
C MET A 1237 38.10 15.56 11.86
N THR A 1238 38.81 14.92 12.79
CA THR A 1238 40.20 15.26 13.14
C THR A 1238 41.14 14.99 11.96
N ASP A 1239 41.02 13.83 11.32
CA ASP A 1239 41.88 13.43 10.20
C ASP A 1239 41.63 14.27 8.93
N LEU A 1240 40.42 14.79 8.74
CA LEU A 1240 40.10 15.77 7.70
C LEU A 1240 40.72 17.16 7.98
N GLY A 1241 41.22 17.42 9.20
CA GLY A 1241 41.84 18.68 9.60
C GLY A 1241 40.91 19.91 9.57
N PRO A 1242 41.36 21.10 10.02
CA PRO A 1242 40.60 22.35 9.97
C PRO A 1242 40.54 22.99 8.56
N GLY A 1243 41.25 22.42 7.58
CA GLY A 1243 41.26 22.84 6.17
C GLY A 1243 42.57 22.41 5.52
N LEU A 1244 42.51 21.49 4.56
CA LEU A 1244 43.50 21.45 3.48
C LEU A 1244 43.01 22.43 2.41
N PRO A 1245 43.89 23.30 1.88
CA PRO A 1245 43.54 24.53 1.17
C PRO A 1245 42.68 24.31 -0.08
#